data_AF-A0A5F0LTJ8-F1
#
_entry.id   AF-A0A5F0LTJ8-F1
#
_cell.length_a   1.000
_cell.length_b   1.000
_cell.length_c   1.000
_cell.angle_alpha   90.00
_cell.angle_beta   90.00
_cell.angle_gamma   90.00
#
_symmetry.space_group_name_H-M   'P 1'
#
loop_
_entity.id
_entity.type
_entity.pdbx_description
1 polymer ?
#
loop_
_entity_poly.entity_id
_entity_poly.type
_entity_poly.pdbx_seq_one_letter_code
_entity_poly.pdbx_strand_id
1 'polypeptide(L)'
;MKNKNEEYMQGTTRILQDSPAEIDEFGGKGHDRTANALVDALNQMQGRDGAVGLEGSWGAGKSTVIRIAQKKLAALDGSNLKHSIFTFDLWAHQSDDFRRAFLESFVAWLAAQKMLASETLDKARDEIRDRVKSVTVESTKKYNAFGIVFILILPLLPFIYSWLGPSALKPPSDSTSSPSWPFHVALTLVAVLYGSVAFRFVNLFYVVDWRHFRFSLARSGKSFSDAASNCVSMFSRDVESETTKQNIRETDPTTIEFHRIFRNLLSGAQSRGICIINVLDNIDRLPKDSVANTWSEVRALFAIRGGPGIQPHDNVLVVLPYDKKFVMNALGEEGEDKEADFIEKTFSRTLRVAPPISHDWRSFFLAKLKDCFSKAIDEELSERLFRLLRYSFQKTSTHASPRRIIHFVNELGALDAQWQRTISLEACAVYILNRKEIESKSDSLQKEGTIHPRYVQIANVDDIHREIAALAFNVEPAAANQVLLQDPIAKALISSRVENLRKLATVPGFDDVLQDVLQEPSREWLLTPEGVLDRVCVNLAGLQLDDARAKVCWRDIASDIQKSNIAIWPDIDVVKAFSLAISGIRSPLEAPQLARKIQSILGGTPQEIEQIGLFDYGVAWFSASMAIQESLQAVVTDDVFKEFRQKTIISLNSTAILGCAHHCAQSGNYRLSDVHQTQCDRQQLEQSFINLVNSKPSIALAVLNQLSGYFSIDNFERLQIEILSILKTNALGSNEDEPKRAALLQIAKMLCLKMGDGALEKWKALVKPLTLDGSLALHARAASEAGDKSSSAQAVAMLMALQDSTKPYPIPSDHPQMGSVVIAAVQWFNDLLSEGTDDAEFIALIAKASPDLSPFGNWLRRGLPGDEATILYAQVLREIIRTVNMTRLNSYETLGAYPEIKTFIGDDEVVFTFLRNLQNWNLSFKSDKAKLLTFSSILIADIQAQAADTSLNIILESIDKVVLGATQEEWQQAFSEQNDLLRLLIIRQKDTALTPPVSEYRPALLDHAVSLLKGGTKIKKFKQDWQIVVDGLGQHNQTTLAGDVLLALSNIVVNDEGLLLFIECYREIADRMKFSEYPNISLNQVYSKLIVSPSPIATEFIDRHLNEIDALLMDASNESRGAFIETIKSQSISDRQDADRLIDLRKRFRITDDTLEEERDGENNYPAKNEEAK
;
A
#
# COMPACT_ATOMS: atom_id res chain seq x y z
N MET A 1 9.39 -63.24 38.28
CA MET A 1 9.18 -61.91 37.68
C MET A 1 10.13 -60.90 38.32
N LYS A 2 11.44 -61.11 38.14
CA LYS A 2 12.50 -60.12 38.35
C LYS A 2 13.04 -59.78 36.96
N ASN A 3 13.44 -58.54 36.73
CA ASN A 3 14.10 -58.00 35.54
C ASN A 3 13.21 -57.56 34.36
N LYS A 4 12.45 -56.46 34.56
CA LYS A 4 12.06 -55.56 33.45
C LYS A 4 11.82 -54.09 33.83
N ASN A 5 12.04 -53.70 35.09
CA ASN A 5 11.84 -52.31 35.55
C ASN A 5 13.14 -51.48 35.66
N GLU A 6 14.30 -52.01 35.27
CA GLU A 6 15.58 -51.30 35.39
C GLU A 6 16.00 -50.51 34.13
N GLU A 7 15.34 -50.69 32.98
CA GLU A 7 15.74 -50.03 31.72
C GLU A 7 15.07 -48.65 31.45
N TYR A 8 14.08 -48.23 32.24
CA TYR A 8 13.40 -46.92 32.08
C TYR A 8 13.96 -45.79 32.97
N MET A 9 15.06 -46.01 33.67
CA MET A 9 15.71 -45.02 34.56
C MET A 9 16.98 -44.42 33.93
N GLN A 10 16.93 -44.00 32.66
CA GLN A 10 18.05 -43.31 32.03
C GLN A 10 17.93 -41.79 32.26
N GLY A 11 18.76 -41.26 33.18
CA GLY A 11 19.00 -39.82 33.34
C GLY A 11 18.41 -39.14 34.59
N THR A 12 18.16 -39.86 35.69
CA THR A 12 17.51 -39.26 36.86
C THR A 12 18.45 -38.31 37.62
N THR A 13 18.16 -37.02 37.61
CA THR A 13 18.70 -36.04 38.56
C THR A 13 18.01 -36.23 39.92
N ARG A 14 18.78 -36.13 41.00
CA ARG A 14 18.28 -36.28 42.38
C ARG A 14 18.05 -34.90 42.99
N ILE A 15 16.87 -34.70 43.57
CA ILE A 15 16.54 -33.49 44.31
C ILE A 15 17.27 -33.53 45.65
N LEU A 16 18.08 -32.50 45.92
CA LEU A 16 18.82 -32.34 47.17
C LEU A 16 17.92 -31.68 48.23
N GLN A 17 17.90 -32.23 49.44
CA GLN A 17 17.14 -31.69 50.58
C GLN A 17 17.95 -30.63 51.34
N ASP A 18 17.31 -29.50 51.68
CA ASP A 18 17.87 -28.44 52.53
C ASP A 18 17.46 -28.63 54.00
N SER A 19 18.18 -29.50 54.72
CA SER A 19 18.00 -29.70 56.16
C SER A 19 19.16 -29.08 56.95
N PRO A 20 18.93 -28.51 58.16
CA PRO A 20 20.02 -28.03 59.01
C PRO A 20 21.01 -29.17 59.31
N ALA A 21 22.28 -28.95 58.99
CA ALA A 21 23.32 -29.96 59.19
C ALA A 21 23.62 -30.17 60.68
N GLU A 22 23.97 -31.40 61.06
CA GLU A 22 24.38 -31.75 62.43
C GLU A 22 25.88 -31.55 62.68
N ILE A 23 26.63 -31.23 61.62
CA ILE A 23 28.08 -31.02 61.59
C ILE A 23 28.35 -29.82 60.69
N ASP A 24 29.36 -29.02 61.02
CA ASP A 24 29.84 -27.96 60.13
C ASP A 24 30.63 -28.58 58.97
N GLU A 25 30.02 -28.63 57.77
CA GLU A 25 30.61 -29.16 56.54
C GLU A 25 31.60 -28.18 55.88
N PHE A 26 31.72 -26.95 56.38
CA PHE A 26 32.66 -25.95 55.86
C PHE A 26 34.04 -26.06 56.53
N GLY A 27 35.10 -25.85 55.74
CA GLY A 27 36.49 -25.93 56.20
C GLY A 27 36.82 -25.00 57.38
N GLY A 28 36.25 -23.79 57.41
CA GLY A 28 36.52 -22.77 58.42
C GLY A 28 35.84 -22.95 59.79
N LYS A 29 35.02 -23.99 59.98
CA LYS A 29 34.34 -24.35 61.25
C LYS A 29 33.69 -23.17 61.98
N GLY A 30 33.05 -22.26 61.23
CA GLY A 30 32.45 -21.04 61.76
C GLY A 30 31.20 -21.31 62.58
N HIS A 31 30.32 -22.19 62.10
CA HIS A 31 29.09 -22.55 62.80
C HIS A 31 29.38 -23.30 64.09
N ASP A 32 30.41 -24.16 64.09
CA ASP A 32 30.82 -24.91 65.28
C ASP A 32 31.27 -23.99 66.44
N ARG A 33 32.02 -22.91 66.11
CA ARG A 33 32.47 -21.90 67.07
C ARG A 33 31.31 -21.11 67.67
N THR A 34 30.37 -20.63 66.84
CA THR A 34 29.20 -19.91 67.33
C THR A 34 28.29 -20.83 68.15
N ALA A 35 28.18 -22.11 67.79
CA ALA A 35 27.44 -23.10 68.58
C ALA A 35 28.06 -23.31 69.97
N ASN A 36 29.40 -23.40 70.08
CA ASN A 36 30.07 -23.46 71.40
C ASN A 36 29.75 -22.21 72.25
N ALA A 37 29.85 -21.02 71.66
CA ALA A 37 29.54 -19.78 72.36
C ALA A 37 28.07 -19.69 72.82
N LEU A 38 27.14 -20.28 72.05
CA LEU A 38 25.73 -20.39 72.43
C LEU A 38 25.53 -21.33 73.62
N VAL A 39 26.17 -22.50 73.61
CA VAL A 39 26.15 -23.45 74.73
C VAL A 39 26.70 -22.78 76.00
N ASP A 40 27.83 -22.09 75.90
CA ASP A 40 28.42 -21.37 77.04
C ASP A 40 27.50 -20.26 77.58
N ALA A 41 26.87 -19.49 76.69
CA ALA A 41 25.95 -18.43 77.08
C ALA A 41 24.72 -18.98 77.82
N LEU A 42 24.14 -20.08 77.33
CA LEU A 42 22.99 -20.74 77.95
C LEU A 42 23.34 -21.30 79.33
N ASN A 43 24.51 -21.94 79.48
CA ASN A 43 25.00 -22.42 80.76
C ASN A 43 25.21 -21.29 81.78
N GLN A 44 25.77 -20.15 81.37
CA GLN A 44 25.95 -18.97 82.23
C GLN A 44 24.64 -18.28 82.65
N MET A 45 23.51 -18.59 81.99
CA MET A 45 22.20 -18.05 82.34
C MET A 45 21.30 -19.06 83.04
N GLN A 46 21.80 -20.25 83.38
CA GLN A 46 21.05 -21.18 84.20
C GLN A 46 20.59 -20.52 85.51
N GLY A 47 19.32 -20.72 85.86
CA GLY A 47 18.75 -20.17 87.09
C GLY A 47 18.27 -18.72 87.01
N ARG A 48 18.30 -18.07 85.84
CA ARG A 48 17.75 -16.72 85.64
C ARG A 48 17.03 -16.58 84.29
N ASP A 49 16.03 -15.71 84.23
CA ASP A 49 15.42 -15.31 82.95
C ASP A 49 16.48 -14.65 82.05
N GLY A 50 16.52 -15.02 80.77
CA GLY A 50 17.47 -14.46 79.81
C GLY A 50 17.18 -14.83 78.37
N ALA A 51 17.63 -13.98 77.45
CA ALA A 51 17.46 -14.17 76.01
C ALA A 51 18.81 -14.06 75.29
N VAL A 52 19.12 -15.02 74.41
CA VAL A 52 20.27 -14.96 73.50
C VAL A 52 19.79 -14.61 72.10
N GLY A 53 20.33 -13.54 71.54
CA GLY A 53 20.14 -13.19 70.14
C GLY A 53 21.14 -13.96 69.26
N LEU A 54 20.66 -14.68 68.25
CA LEU A 54 21.52 -15.30 67.23
C LEU A 54 21.42 -14.48 65.94
N GLU A 55 22.30 -13.49 65.81
CA GLU A 55 22.30 -12.52 64.71
C GLU A 55 22.98 -13.11 63.47
N GLY A 56 22.30 -13.08 62.33
CA GLY A 56 22.92 -13.44 61.06
C GLY A 56 22.00 -13.16 59.88
N SER A 57 22.59 -12.89 58.72
CA SER A 57 21.81 -12.68 57.50
C SER A 57 20.98 -13.91 57.12
N TRP A 58 19.94 -13.71 56.32
CA TRP A 58 19.15 -14.82 55.80
C TRP A 58 20.04 -15.89 55.14
N GLY A 59 19.90 -17.14 55.59
CA GLY A 59 20.68 -18.26 55.06
C GLY A 59 22.12 -18.36 55.59
N ALA A 60 22.52 -17.55 56.58
CA ALA A 60 23.84 -17.63 57.22
C ALA A 60 24.11 -18.94 57.99
N GLY A 61 23.07 -19.75 58.26
CA GLY A 61 23.19 -21.02 58.99
C GLY A 61 22.72 -20.98 60.45
N LYS A 62 21.83 -20.05 60.83
CA LYS A 62 21.31 -19.90 62.20
C LYS A 62 20.71 -21.20 62.77
N SER A 63 19.79 -21.83 62.04
CA SER A 63 19.18 -23.11 62.45
C SER A 63 20.21 -24.24 62.52
N THR A 64 21.25 -24.23 61.66
CA THR A 64 22.39 -25.17 61.73
C THR A 64 23.17 -24.99 63.04
N VAL A 65 23.46 -23.74 63.43
CA VAL A 65 24.12 -23.43 64.71
C VAL A 65 23.28 -23.93 65.90
N ILE A 66 21.96 -23.73 65.87
CA ILE A 66 21.04 -24.23 66.92
C ILE A 66 21.06 -25.76 66.98
N ARG A 67 21.06 -26.45 65.82
CA ARG A 67 21.13 -27.91 65.74
C ARG A 67 22.45 -28.46 66.27
N ILE A 68 23.57 -27.82 65.94
CA ILE A 68 24.90 -28.17 66.48
C ILE A 68 24.93 -27.94 68.00
N ALA A 69 24.41 -26.81 68.48
CA ALA A 69 24.32 -26.51 69.91
C ALA A 69 23.44 -27.53 70.66
N GLN A 70 22.31 -27.96 70.08
CA GLN A 70 21.46 -29.02 70.61
C GLN A 70 22.24 -30.32 70.83
N LYS A 71 23.02 -30.74 69.82
CA LYS A 71 23.85 -31.94 69.90
C LYS A 71 24.92 -31.84 70.99
N LYS A 72 25.51 -30.65 71.15
CA LYS A 72 26.53 -30.38 72.19
C LYS A 72 25.94 -30.33 73.60
N LEU A 73 24.76 -29.76 73.78
CA LEU A 73 24.05 -29.75 75.06
C LEU A 73 23.66 -31.17 75.50
N ALA A 74 23.16 -32.00 74.56
CA ALA A 74 22.83 -33.39 74.84
C ALA A 74 24.05 -34.22 75.28
N ALA A 75 25.26 -33.87 74.81
CA ALA A 75 26.50 -34.51 75.25
C ALA A 75 26.96 -34.09 76.66
N LEU A 76 26.42 -32.98 77.20
CA LEU A 76 26.74 -32.45 78.54
C LEU A 76 25.75 -32.90 79.63
N ASP A 77 24.66 -33.60 79.29
CA ASP A 77 23.56 -34.01 80.18
C ASP A 77 23.94 -35.07 81.25
N GLY A 78 25.22 -35.20 81.60
CA GLY A 78 25.74 -36.13 82.62
C GLY A 78 25.86 -35.56 84.04
N SER A 79 25.65 -34.25 84.24
CA SER A 79 25.81 -33.58 85.55
C SER A 79 24.52 -32.88 85.98
N ASN A 80 23.65 -33.57 86.74
CA ASN A 80 22.46 -33.07 87.46
C ASN A 80 21.41 -32.22 86.72
N LEU A 81 21.61 -31.86 85.45
CA LEU A 81 20.74 -31.01 84.65
C LEU A 81 20.62 -31.56 83.22
N LYS A 82 19.38 -31.79 82.77
CA LYS A 82 19.06 -32.23 81.41
C LYS A 82 18.55 -31.06 80.59
N HIS A 83 19.11 -30.81 79.42
CA HIS A 83 18.65 -29.74 78.53
C HIS A 83 17.56 -30.25 77.58
N SER A 84 16.56 -29.42 77.32
CA SER A 84 15.52 -29.73 76.33
C SER A 84 15.15 -28.48 75.57
N ILE A 85 15.09 -28.59 74.24
CA ILE A 85 14.82 -27.47 73.35
C ILE A 85 13.37 -27.56 72.87
N PHE A 86 12.60 -26.50 73.14
CA PHE A 86 11.29 -26.26 72.57
C PHE A 86 11.44 -25.24 71.45
N THR A 87 11.08 -25.62 70.21
CA THR A 87 11.12 -24.71 69.06
C THR A 87 9.72 -24.28 68.70
N PHE A 88 9.49 -22.98 68.62
CA PHE A 88 8.25 -22.36 68.19
C PHE A 88 8.50 -21.57 66.91
N ASP A 89 7.76 -21.89 65.85
CA ASP A 89 7.86 -21.21 64.56
C ASP A 89 6.93 -20.00 64.55
N LEU A 90 7.50 -18.80 64.61
CA LEU A 90 6.74 -17.55 64.64
C LEU A 90 5.97 -17.33 63.33
N TRP A 91 6.49 -17.81 62.20
CA TRP A 91 5.86 -17.62 60.89
C TRP A 91 4.67 -18.55 60.68
N ALA A 92 4.77 -19.80 61.13
CA ALA A 92 3.66 -20.75 61.05
C ALA A 92 2.40 -20.28 61.80
N HIS A 93 2.58 -19.43 62.82
CA HIS A 93 1.52 -18.89 63.66
C HIS A 93 1.31 -17.37 63.48
N GLN A 94 1.71 -16.79 62.34
CA GLN A 94 1.64 -15.34 62.12
C GLN A 94 0.23 -14.74 62.19
N SER A 95 -0.80 -15.55 61.95
CA SER A 95 -2.22 -15.13 61.92
C SER A 95 -2.97 -15.47 63.20
N ASP A 96 -2.33 -16.18 64.13
CA ASP A 96 -2.90 -16.57 65.41
C ASP A 96 -2.54 -15.54 66.49
N ASP A 97 -3.30 -15.50 67.58
CA ASP A 97 -2.83 -14.83 68.80
C ASP A 97 -1.57 -15.55 69.32
N PHE A 98 -0.47 -14.82 69.42
CA PHE A 98 0.84 -15.35 69.79
C PHE A 98 0.79 -16.12 71.11
N ARG A 99 0.12 -15.57 72.12
CA ARG A 99 0.11 -16.13 73.49
C ARG A 99 -0.65 -17.44 73.52
N ARG A 100 -1.79 -17.50 72.86
CA ARG A 100 -2.57 -18.73 72.74
C ARG A 100 -1.83 -19.80 71.95
N ALA A 101 -1.35 -19.48 70.74
CA ALA A 101 -0.65 -20.42 69.88
C ALA A 101 0.62 -20.98 70.54
N PHE A 102 1.36 -20.12 71.24
CA PHE A 102 2.54 -20.52 72.02
C PHE A 102 2.17 -21.48 73.15
N LEU A 103 1.15 -21.16 73.97
CA LEU A 103 0.71 -22.04 75.07
C LEU A 103 0.20 -23.39 74.56
N GLU A 104 -0.63 -23.41 73.51
CA GLU A 104 -1.14 -24.65 72.93
C GLU A 104 0.01 -25.53 72.39
N SER A 105 0.98 -24.93 71.68
CA SER A 105 2.17 -25.61 71.18
C SER A 105 3.08 -26.11 72.30
N PHE A 106 3.27 -25.32 73.35
CA PHE A 106 4.10 -25.67 74.50
C PHE A 106 3.48 -26.83 75.29
N VAL A 107 2.17 -26.80 75.53
CA VAL A 107 1.44 -27.89 76.19
C VAL A 107 1.50 -29.18 75.35
N ALA A 108 1.34 -29.08 74.03
CA ALA A 108 1.47 -30.23 73.12
C ALA A 108 2.89 -30.83 73.17
N TRP A 109 3.92 -29.99 73.19
CA TRP A 109 5.32 -30.42 73.29
C TRP A 109 5.63 -31.08 74.64
N LEU A 110 5.17 -30.50 75.76
CA LEU A 110 5.33 -31.09 77.10
C LEU A 110 4.65 -32.45 77.21
N ALA A 111 3.50 -32.62 76.57
CA ALA A 111 2.79 -33.91 76.49
C ALA A 111 3.61 -34.95 75.69
N ALA A 112 4.13 -34.56 74.52
CA ALA A 112 4.94 -35.44 73.67
C ALA A 112 6.24 -35.89 74.36
N GLN A 113 6.88 -35.00 75.13
CA GLN A 113 8.09 -35.30 75.91
C GLN A 113 7.80 -36.00 77.26
N LYS A 114 6.52 -36.20 77.61
CA LYS A 114 6.06 -36.80 78.89
C LYS A 114 6.62 -36.10 80.14
N MET A 115 6.74 -34.77 80.10
CA MET A 115 7.37 -33.98 81.16
C MET A 115 6.44 -33.68 82.34
N LEU A 116 5.13 -33.65 82.14
CA LEU A 116 4.11 -33.39 83.17
C LEU A 116 3.02 -34.47 83.18
N ALA A 117 2.26 -34.56 84.28
CA ALA A 117 1.10 -35.45 84.38
C ALA A 117 -0.04 -34.98 83.45
N SER A 118 -0.81 -35.92 82.91
CA SER A 118 -1.93 -35.61 82.01
C SER A 118 -2.95 -34.68 82.69
N GLU A 119 -3.25 -34.89 83.97
CA GLU A 119 -4.16 -34.02 84.73
C GLU A 119 -3.73 -32.55 84.77
N THR A 120 -2.42 -32.27 84.87
CA THR A 120 -1.90 -30.89 84.89
C THR A 120 -1.99 -30.26 83.50
N LEU A 121 -1.72 -31.04 82.45
CA LEU A 121 -1.79 -30.60 81.06
C LEU A 121 -3.24 -30.40 80.61
N ASP A 122 -4.16 -31.26 81.04
CA ASP A 122 -5.59 -31.15 80.75
C ASP A 122 -6.19 -29.94 81.48
N LYS A 123 -5.83 -29.71 82.76
CA LYS A 123 -6.18 -28.45 83.45
C LYS A 123 -5.66 -27.21 82.73
N ALA A 124 -4.43 -27.24 82.23
CA ALA A 124 -3.88 -26.11 81.48
C ALA A 124 -4.60 -25.92 80.12
N ARG A 125 -4.97 -27.00 79.43
CA ARG A 125 -5.79 -26.94 78.20
C ARG A 125 -7.17 -26.39 78.48
N ASP A 126 -7.78 -26.80 79.57
CA ASP A 126 -9.08 -26.31 80.02
C ASP A 126 -8.98 -24.83 80.41
N GLU A 127 -7.95 -24.39 81.14
CA GLU A 127 -7.70 -22.97 81.43
C GLU A 127 -7.47 -22.12 80.16
N ILE A 128 -6.85 -22.66 79.11
CA ILE A 128 -6.67 -22.00 77.81
C ILE A 128 -7.99 -21.97 77.01
N ARG A 129 -8.91 -22.92 77.25
CA ARG A 129 -10.17 -23.08 76.51
C ARG A 129 -11.39 -22.43 77.18
N ASP A 130 -11.45 -22.38 78.51
CA ASP A 130 -12.64 -22.06 79.29
C ASP A 130 -12.73 -20.57 79.67
N ARG A 131 -13.36 -19.77 78.79
CA ARG A 131 -14.34 -18.77 79.24
C ARG A 131 -15.74 -19.31 78.99
N VAL A 132 -16.28 -20.01 79.99
CA VAL A 132 -17.70 -20.39 80.06
C VAL A 132 -18.42 -19.37 80.97
N LYS A 133 -19.14 -18.42 80.39
CA LYS A 133 -20.00 -17.50 81.18
C LYS A 133 -21.34 -18.19 81.46
N SER A 134 -21.47 -18.89 82.59
CA SER A 134 -22.73 -19.52 83.00
C SER A 134 -23.69 -18.48 83.59
N VAL A 135 -24.75 -18.11 82.88
CA VAL A 135 -25.89 -17.34 83.44
C VAL A 135 -26.95 -18.33 83.90
N THR A 136 -27.13 -18.47 85.21
CA THR A 136 -28.16 -19.34 85.81
C THR A 136 -29.39 -18.52 86.20
N VAL A 137 -30.54 -18.79 85.58
CA VAL A 137 -31.87 -18.34 86.04
C VAL A 137 -32.51 -19.50 86.80
N GLU A 138 -32.75 -19.35 88.10
CA GLU A 138 -33.40 -20.39 88.93
C GLU A 138 -34.83 -19.99 89.30
N SER A 139 -35.82 -20.85 88.99
CA SER A 139 -37.18 -20.77 89.56
C SER A 139 -37.41 -21.98 90.46
N THR A 140 -37.60 -21.78 91.77
CA THR A 140 -37.84 -22.86 92.74
C THR A 140 -39.19 -22.66 93.46
N LYS A 141 -40.03 -23.71 93.53
CA LYS A 141 -41.26 -23.69 94.34
C LYS A 141 -40.92 -24.00 95.80
N LYS A 142 -41.29 -23.12 96.74
CA LYS A 142 -41.11 -23.33 98.19
C LYS A 142 -42.37 -23.95 98.81
N TYR A 143 -42.25 -25.07 99.52
CA TYR A 143 -43.37 -25.63 100.31
C TYR A 143 -43.61 -24.80 101.58
N ASN A 144 -44.88 -24.53 101.90
CA ASN A 144 -45.28 -23.82 103.13
C ASN A 144 -45.04 -24.71 104.37
N ALA A 145 -44.65 -24.11 105.51
CA ALA A 145 -44.31 -24.82 106.75
C ALA A 145 -45.40 -25.80 107.22
N PHE A 146 -46.68 -25.46 107.00
CA PHE A 146 -47.81 -26.35 107.29
C PHE A 146 -47.81 -27.65 106.45
N GLY A 147 -47.41 -27.58 105.18
CA GLY A 147 -47.34 -28.77 104.32
C GLY A 147 -46.24 -29.73 104.74
N ILE A 148 -45.13 -29.21 105.25
CA ILE A 148 -44.01 -30.00 105.77
C ILE A 148 -44.42 -30.71 107.07
N VAL A 149 -45.12 -30.01 107.96
CA VAL A 149 -45.68 -30.60 109.19
C VAL A 149 -46.70 -31.69 108.86
N PHE A 150 -47.55 -31.49 107.85
CA PHE A 150 -48.54 -32.47 107.43
C PHE A 150 -47.89 -33.77 106.90
N ILE A 151 -46.86 -33.66 106.07
CA ILE A 151 -46.10 -34.81 105.56
C ILE A 151 -45.43 -35.58 106.71
N LEU A 152 -44.91 -34.88 107.73
CA LEU A 152 -44.31 -35.50 108.91
C LEU A 152 -45.33 -36.19 109.83
N ILE A 153 -46.58 -35.71 109.89
CA ILE A 153 -47.65 -36.29 110.72
C ILE A 153 -48.38 -37.44 110.02
N LEU A 154 -48.38 -37.48 108.68
CA LEU A 154 -49.07 -38.50 107.88
C LEU A 154 -48.81 -39.96 108.35
N PRO A 155 -47.58 -40.37 108.68
CA PRO A 155 -47.29 -41.72 109.15
C PRO A 155 -47.84 -42.02 110.56
N LEU A 156 -48.20 -41.00 111.34
CA LEU A 156 -48.72 -41.11 112.71
C LEU A 156 -50.25 -41.21 112.76
N LEU A 157 -50.96 -40.96 111.65
CA LEU A 157 -52.42 -41.05 111.57
C LEU A 157 -53.00 -42.41 112.01
N PRO A 158 -52.43 -43.58 111.65
CA PRO A 158 -52.92 -44.87 112.11
C PRO A 158 -52.90 -45.02 113.64
N PHE A 159 -51.92 -44.39 114.31
CA PHE A 159 -51.79 -44.41 115.76
C PHE A 159 -52.80 -43.49 116.44
N ILE A 160 -52.99 -42.29 115.90
CA ILE A 160 -53.99 -41.32 116.38
C ILE A 160 -55.40 -41.92 116.26
N TYR A 161 -55.69 -42.60 115.14
CA TYR A 161 -56.96 -43.28 114.92
C TYR A 161 -57.18 -44.44 115.91
N SER A 162 -56.13 -45.23 116.21
CA SER A 162 -56.23 -46.29 117.21
C SER A 162 -56.44 -45.76 118.64
N TRP A 163 -55.91 -44.57 118.96
CA TRP A 163 -56.02 -43.95 120.28
C TRP A 163 -57.39 -43.31 120.53
N LEU A 164 -58.03 -42.77 119.49
CA LEU A 164 -59.35 -42.14 119.55
C LEU A 164 -60.52 -43.11 119.30
N GLY A 165 -60.24 -44.41 119.12
CA GLY A 165 -61.24 -45.43 118.85
C GLY A 165 -62.18 -45.73 120.05
N PRO A 166 -63.41 -46.21 119.80
CA PRO A 166 -64.46 -46.39 120.83
C PRO A 166 -64.09 -47.33 122.00
N SER A 167 -63.02 -48.11 121.86
CA SER A 167 -62.51 -49.05 122.86
C SER A 167 -61.82 -48.39 124.07
N ALA A 168 -61.47 -47.10 124.02
CA ALA A 168 -60.83 -46.39 125.12
C ALA A 168 -61.82 -45.83 126.18
N LEU A 169 -63.14 -45.87 125.93
CA LEU A 169 -64.14 -45.10 126.68
C LEU A 169 -65.15 -45.92 127.49
N LYS A 170 -64.88 -47.19 127.84
CA LYS A 170 -65.74 -47.97 128.76
C LYS A 170 -65.04 -48.32 130.09
N PRO A 171 -65.58 -47.89 131.25
CA PRO A 171 -65.01 -48.13 132.59
C PRO A 171 -65.31 -49.56 133.14
N PRO A 172 -64.58 -50.01 134.18
CA PRO A 172 -64.20 -51.41 134.36
C PRO A 172 -65.10 -52.21 135.33
N SER A 173 -65.36 -53.48 135.01
CA SER A 173 -65.76 -54.48 136.00
C SER A 173 -65.23 -55.86 135.61
N ASP A 174 -64.37 -56.36 136.49
CA ASP A 174 -63.95 -57.74 136.76
C ASP A 174 -63.48 -58.69 135.64
N SER A 175 -62.18 -58.90 135.71
CA SER A 175 -61.40 -60.11 135.41
C SER A 175 -61.22 -60.56 133.95
N THR A 176 -59.93 -60.79 133.67
CA THR A 176 -59.31 -61.51 132.55
C THR A 176 -59.11 -60.77 131.22
N SER A 177 -57.83 -60.47 130.99
CA SER A 177 -57.11 -60.44 129.71
C SER A 177 -57.69 -59.60 128.55
N SER A 178 -57.06 -58.46 128.27
CA SER A 178 -56.63 -58.19 126.90
C SER A 178 -55.41 -57.27 126.85
N PRO A 179 -54.50 -57.44 125.87
CA PRO A 179 -53.14 -56.93 125.92
C PRO A 179 -52.94 -55.70 125.03
N SER A 180 -52.52 -54.56 125.61
CA SER A 180 -52.13 -53.35 124.87
C SER A 180 -50.65 -53.35 124.43
N TRP A 181 -49.97 -54.50 124.50
CA TRP A 181 -48.57 -54.65 124.06
C TRP A 181 -48.29 -54.15 122.63
N PRO A 182 -49.23 -54.22 121.63
CA PRO A 182 -48.95 -53.68 120.30
C PRO A 182 -48.81 -52.16 120.28
N PHE A 183 -49.51 -51.44 121.18
CA PHE A 183 -49.42 -49.99 121.29
C PHE A 183 -48.07 -49.54 121.84
N HIS A 184 -47.56 -50.22 122.89
CA HIS A 184 -46.26 -49.92 123.47
C HIS A 184 -45.09 -50.31 122.54
N VAL A 185 -45.20 -51.40 121.79
CA VAL A 185 -44.19 -51.82 120.80
C VAL A 185 -44.15 -50.86 119.62
N ALA A 186 -45.31 -50.40 119.15
CA ALA A 186 -45.33 -49.46 118.05
C ALA A 186 -44.88 -48.05 118.46
N LEU A 187 -45.22 -47.60 119.68
CA LEU A 187 -44.71 -46.34 120.24
C LEU A 187 -43.19 -46.38 120.45
N THR A 188 -42.64 -47.53 120.89
CA THR A 188 -41.17 -47.70 121.00
C THR A 188 -40.50 -47.76 119.63
N LEU A 189 -41.08 -48.41 118.62
CA LEU A 189 -40.53 -48.39 117.26
C LEU A 189 -40.50 -46.98 116.65
N VAL A 190 -41.56 -46.19 116.84
CA VAL A 190 -41.61 -44.78 116.40
C VAL A 190 -40.62 -43.91 117.17
N ALA A 191 -40.52 -44.09 118.49
CA ALA A 191 -39.54 -43.37 119.32
C ALA A 191 -38.09 -43.73 118.96
N VAL A 192 -37.80 -45.00 118.62
CA VAL A 192 -36.48 -45.44 118.15
C VAL A 192 -36.19 -44.90 116.75
N LEU A 193 -37.16 -44.88 115.83
CA LEU A 193 -36.98 -44.32 114.49
C LEU A 193 -36.68 -42.82 114.57
N TYR A 194 -37.51 -42.03 115.26
CA TYR A 194 -37.30 -40.60 115.44
C TYR A 194 -36.08 -40.29 116.31
N GLY A 195 -35.82 -41.09 117.35
CA GLY A 195 -34.62 -40.99 118.18
C GLY A 195 -33.34 -41.26 117.41
N SER A 196 -33.34 -42.21 116.46
CA SER A 196 -32.18 -42.50 115.60
C SER A 196 -31.90 -41.38 114.60
N VAL A 197 -32.94 -40.73 114.07
CA VAL A 197 -32.81 -39.55 113.20
C VAL A 197 -32.34 -38.34 113.99
N ALA A 198 -32.90 -38.10 115.19
CA ALA A 198 -32.47 -37.03 116.08
C ALA A 198 -31.02 -37.24 116.57
N PHE A 199 -30.63 -38.48 116.90
CA PHE A 199 -29.26 -38.82 117.28
C PHE A 199 -28.29 -38.63 116.12
N ARG A 200 -28.67 -38.96 114.87
CA ARG A 200 -27.87 -38.66 113.66
C ARG A 200 -27.73 -37.15 113.43
N PHE A 201 -28.78 -36.36 113.66
CA PHE A 201 -28.72 -34.90 113.59
C PHE A 201 -27.86 -34.28 114.69
N VAL A 202 -27.96 -34.78 115.93
CA VAL A 202 -27.12 -34.36 117.07
C VAL A 202 -25.66 -34.77 116.85
N ASN A 203 -25.38 -35.97 116.34
CA ASN A 203 -24.00 -36.41 116.04
C ASN A 203 -23.39 -35.64 114.87
N LEU A 204 -24.19 -35.22 113.88
CA LEU A 204 -23.78 -34.32 112.80
C LEU A 204 -23.49 -32.88 113.31
N PHE A 205 -24.18 -32.44 114.37
CA PHE A 205 -23.96 -31.15 115.01
C PHE A 205 -22.77 -31.17 116.01
N TYR A 206 -22.56 -32.29 116.72
CA TYR A 206 -21.46 -32.45 117.68
C TYR A 206 -20.10 -32.79 117.03
N VAL A 207 -20.08 -33.44 115.86
CA VAL A 207 -18.82 -33.69 115.11
C VAL A 207 -18.32 -32.42 114.41
N VAL A 208 -19.18 -31.41 114.23
CA VAL A 208 -18.84 -30.20 113.45
C VAL A 208 -18.40 -29.02 114.33
N ASP A 209 -18.42 -29.07 115.67
CA ASP A 209 -18.06 -27.85 116.42
C ASP A 209 -17.41 -28.01 117.81
N TRP A 210 -16.13 -28.41 117.88
CA TRP A 210 -15.33 -28.21 119.11
C TRP A 210 -13.84 -27.90 118.92
N ARG A 211 -13.37 -27.37 117.78
CA ARG A 211 -12.02 -26.76 117.75
C ARG A 211 -11.90 -25.34 117.21
N HIS A 212 -12.82 -24.78 116.41
CA HIS A 212 -12.63 -23.41 115.92
C HIS A 212 -13.92 -22.61 115.62
N PHE A 213 -14.93 -22.57 116.49
CA PHE A 213 -16.04 -21.62 116.29
C PHE A 213 -16.64 -21.05 117.58
N ARG A 214 -16.19 -19.84 117.94
CA ARG A 214 -16.99 -18.84 118.68
C ARG A 214 -16.76 -17.49 118.03
N PHE A 215 -17.50 -17.21 116.94
CA PHE A 215 -17.78 -15.83 116.55
C PHE A 215 -19.17 -15.69 115.93
N SER A 216 -20.02 -15.01 116.70
CA SER A 216 -21.08 -14.09 116.29
C SER A 216 -21.97 -14.45 115.09
N LEU A 217 -23.13 -15.01 115.43
CA LEU A 217 -24.48 -14.56 115.04
C LEU A 217 -24.53 -13.27 114.19
N ALA A 218 -24.74 -13.39 112.87
CA ALA A 218 -25.44 -12.40 112.04
C ALA A 218 -25.81 -12.98 110.65
N ARG A 219 -27.10 -13.28 110.48
CA ARG A 219 -27.87 -13.37 109.22
C ARG A 219 -27.38 -14.32 108.11
N SER A 220 -27.54 -15.62 108.33
CA SER A 220 -27.90 -16.55 107.24
C SER A 220 -29.42 -16.75 107.25
N GLY A 221 -30.13 -15.92 106.48
CA GLY A 221 -31.58 -15.97 106.31
C GLY A 221 -32.03 -17.11 105.40
N LYS A 222 -31.81 -18.36 105.79
CA LYS A 222 -32.42 -19.54 105.15
C LYS A 222 -33.40 -20.18 106.14
N SER A 223 -34.69 -20.07 105.83
CA SER A 223 -35.79 -20.54 106.68
C SER A 223 -35.73 -22.06 106.84
N PHE A 224 -36.11 -22.60 108.01
CA PHE A 224 -36.26 -24.05 108.21
C PHE A 224 -37.14 -24.70 107.12
N SER A 225 -38.12 -23.96 106.61
CA SER A 225 -38.95 -24.38 105.47
C SER A 225 -38.13 -24.64 104.20
N ASP A 226 -37.05 -23.88 103.94
CA ASP A 226 -36.22 -24.04 102.73
C ASP A 226 -35.35 -25.30 102.81
N ALA A 227 -34.78 -25.59 103.99
CA ALA A 227 -34.01 -26.81 104.23
C ALA A 227 -34.89 -28.06 104.19
N ALA A 228 -36.09 -27.99 104.76
CA ALA A 228 -37.04 -29.11 104.73
C ALA A 228 -37.73 -29.28 103.36
N SER A 229 -37.98 -28.19 102.62
CA SER A 229 -38.48 -28.22 101.23
C SER A 229 -37.48 -28.94 100.30
N ASN A 230 -36.18 -28.75 100.51
CA ASN A 230 -35.12 -29.47 99.77
C ASN A 230 -35.01 -30.96 100.13
N CYS A 231 -35.34 -31.36 101.37
CA CYS A 231 -35.43 -32.78 101.71
C CYS A 231 -36.70 -33.44 101.14
N VAL A 232 -37.82 -32.72 101.08
CA VAL A 232 -39.07 -33.24 100.49
C VAL A 232 -38.96 -33.35 98.96
N SER A 233 -38.25 -32.43 98.30
CA SER A 233 -38.01 -32.54 96.84
C SER A 233 -37.18 -33.77 96.45
N MET A 234 -36.41 -34.38 97.37
CA MET A 234 -35.75 -35.68 97.14
C MET A 234 -36.74 -36.85 97.01
N PHE A 235 -37.98 -36.71 97.50
CA PHE A 235 -39.02 -37.74 97.41
C PHE A 235 -40.03 -37.51 96.27
N SER A 236 -40.07 -36.31 95.68
CA SER A 236 -40.83 -36.04 94.45
C SER A 236 -40.01 -36.43 93.23
N ARG A 237 -40.42 -37.48 92.53
CA ARG A 237 -39.64 -38.09 91.44
C ARG A 237 -39.65 -37.32 90.11
N ASP A 238 -40.20 -36.11 90.06
CA ASP A 238 -40.23 -35.24 88.87
C ASP A 238 -39.96 -33.77 89.25
N VAL A 239 -38.70 -33.32 89.18
CA VAL A 239 -38.31 -31.96 88.77
C VAL A 239 -36.88 -32.03 88.21
N GLU A 240 -36.76 -32.18 86.89
CA GLU A 240 -35.54 -31.88 86.15
C GLU A 240 -35.28 -30.36 86.21
N SER A 241 -34.15 -29.94 86.79
CA SER A 241 -33.57 -28.64 86.45
C SER A 241 -32.76 -28.82 85.16
N GLU A 242 -33.37 -28.55 84.00
CA GLU A 242 -32.64 -28.45 82.73
C GLU A 242 -31.54 -27.40 82.87
N THR A 243 -30.30 -27.87 82.89
CA THR A 243 -29.09 -27.03 82.87
C THR A 243 -28.61 -26.98 81.43
N THR A 244 -29.13 -26.06 80.63
CA THR A 244 -28.64 -25.86 79.25
C THR A 244 -27.32 -25.11 79.30
N LYS A 245 -26.20 -25.83 79.26
CA LYS A 245 -24.87 -25.23 79.05
C LYS A 245 -24.73 -24.84 77.57
N GLN A 246 -24.79 -23.54 77.26
CA GLN A 246 -24.36 -23.02 75.96
C GLN A 246 -22.90 -22.55 76.06
N ASN A 247 -22.00 -23.20 75.31
CA ASN A 247 -20.60 -22.81 75.20
C ASN A 247 -20.46 -21.74 74.10
N ILE A 248 -20.28 -20.48 74.50
CA ILE A 248 -19.95 -19.38 73.58
C ILE A 248 -18.43 -19.15 73.67
N ARG A 249 -17.76 -19.17 72.51
CA ARG A 249 -16.30 -19.12 72.39
C ARG A 249 -15.86 -17.68 72.15
N GLU A 250 -15.20 -17.01 73.10
CA GLU A 250 -14.48 -15.74 72.82
C GLU A 250 -13.50 -15.24 73.91
N THR A 251 -12.48 -14.53 73.42
CA THR A 251 -11.34 -13.79 74.03
C THR A 251 -10.03 -14.55 74.33
N ASP A 252 -8.94 -14.00 73.78
CA ASP A 252 -7.54 -14.45 73.91
C ASP A 252 -6.97 -14.20 75.32
N PRO A 253 -5.94 -14.96 75.75
CA PRO A 253 -5.39 -14.83 77.10
C PRO A 253 -4.75 -13.45 77.33
N THR A 254 -5.06 -12.84 78.48
CA THR A 254 -4.39 -11.60 78.90
C THR A 254 -2.91 -11.86 79.18
N THR A 255 -2.06 -10.82 79.13
CA THR A 255 -0.63 -10.94 79.43
C THR A 255 -0.36 -11.58 80.78
N ILE A 256 -1.15 -11.25 81.81
CA ILE A 256 -1.01 -11.80 83.17
C ILE A 256 -1.37 -13.28 83.20
N GLU A 257 -2.46 -13.68 82.54
CA GLU A 257 -2.89 -15.08 82.45
C GLU A 257 -1.88 -15.93 81.69
N PHE A 258 -1.38 -15.43 80.56
CA PHE A 258 -0.33 -16.08 79.79
C PHE A 258 0.89 -16.39 80.66
N HIS A 259 1.42 -15.38 81.37
CA HIS A 259 2.60 -15.54 82.22
C HIS A 259 2.35 -16.52 83.37
N ARG A 260 1.17 -16.45 84.01
CA ARG A 260 0.80 -17.38 85.08
C ARG A 260 0.76 -18.82 84.59
N ILE A 261 0.06 -19.09 83.47
CA ILE A 261 -0.08 -20.44 82.91
C ILE A 261 1.28 -20.96 82.43
N PHE A 262 2.01 -20.16 81.66
CA PHE A 262 3.32 -20.53 81.13
C PHE A 262 4.33 -20.82 82.24
N ARG A 263 4.47 -19.94 83.24
CA ARG A 263 5.41 -20.13 84.35
C ARG A 263 5.02 -21.30 85.26
N ASN A 264 3.73 -21.56 85.47
CA ASN A 264 3.28 -22.75 86.22
C ASN A 264 3.65 -24.05 85.50
N LEU A 265 3.43 -24.12 84.18
CA LEU A 265 3.84 -25.26 83.37
C LEU A 265 5.37 -25.43 83.36
N LEU A 266 6.10 -24.32 83.24
CA LEU A 266 7.55 -24.30 83.23
C LEU A 266 8.14 -24.75 84.58
N SER A 267 7.67 -24.19 85.70
CA SER A 267 8.04 -24.60 87.06
C SER A 267 7.81 -26.10 87.28
N GLY A 268 6.63 -26.60 86.89
CA GLY A 268 6.31 -28.01 86.98
C GLY A 268 7.28 -28.90 86.18
N ALA A 269 7.61 -28.51 84.95
CA ALA A 269 8.49 -29.28 84.08
C ALA A 269 9.97 -29.22 84.53
N GLN A 270 10.45 -28.05 84.96
CA GLN A 270 11.84 -27.81 85.34
C GLN A 270 12.18 -28.28 86.77
N SER A 271 11.17 -28.51 87.63
CA SER A 271 11.35 -29.07 88.99
C SER A 271 12.09 -30.42 89.02
N ARG A 272 12.13 -31.15 87.90
CA ARG A 272 12.79 -32.45 87.74
C ARG A 272 14.27 -32.36 87.33
N GLY A 273 14.90 -31.19 87.46
CA GLY A 273 16.27 -30.96 87.01
C GLY A 273 16.39 -30.84 85.49
N ILE A 274 15.35 -30.32 84.83
CA ILE A 274 15.31 -30.11 83.38
C ILE A 274 15.39 -28.61 83.10
N CYS A 275 16.27 -28.20 82.18
CA CYS A 275 16.36 -26.83 81.68
C CYS A 275 15.71 -26.75 80.30
N ILE A 276 14.63 -25.98 80.18
CA ILE A 276 13.90 -25.80 78.91
C ILE A 276 14.40 -24.53 78.23
N ILE A 277 14.91 -24.69 77.01
CA ILE A 277 15.38 -23.61 76.14
C ILE A 277 14.33 -23.38 75.06
N ASN A 278 13.76 -22.18 75.02
CA ASN A 278 12.73 -21.79 74.07
C ASN A 278 13.38 -21.13 72.84
N VAL A 279 13.37 -21.80 71.70
CA VAL A 279 13.84 -21.26 70.42
C VAL A 279 12.65 -20.69 69.66
N LEU A 280 12.67 -19.39 69.39
CA LEU A 280 11.62 -18.73 68.61
C LEU A 280 12.16 -18.48 67.19
N ASP A 281 11.92 -19.39 66.25
CA ASP A 281 12.54 -19.30 64.92
C ASP A 281 11.68 -18.49 63.93
N ASN A 282 12.26 -18.12 62.79
CA ASN A 282 11.58 -17.49 61.66
C ASN A 282 10.96 -16.10 61.89
N ILE A 283 11.46 -15.31 62.85
CA ILE A 283 11.04 -13.89 62.98
C ILE A 283 11.29 -13.09 61.71
N ASP A 284 12.37 -13.41 60.99
CA ASP A 284 12.76 -12.78 59.72
C ASP A 284 11.82 -13.10 58.55
N ARG A 285 10.83 -13.99 58.75
CA ARG A 285 9.83 -14.37 57.73
C ARG A 285 8.50 -13.65 57.91
N LEU A 286 8.32 -12.94 59.01
CA LEU A 286 7.07 -12.24 59.30
C LEU A 286 6.90 -11.03 58.38
N PRO A 287 5.67 -10.63 58.03
CA PRO A 287 5.42 -9.36 57.37
C PRO A 287 5.97 -8.19 58.19
N LYS A 288 6.54 -7.16 57.53
CA LYS A 288 7.19 -6.02 58.21
C LYS A 288 6.30 -5.40 59.30
N ASP A 289 5.02 -5.22 59.01
CA ASP A 289 4.05 -4.60 59.92
C ASP A 289 3.77 -5.44 61.18
N SER A 290 4.02 -6.75 61.13
CA SER A 290 3.80 -7.68 62.25
C SER A 290 5.04 -7.82 63.14
N VAL A 291 6.24 -7.54 62.62
CA VAL A 291 7.52 -7.73 63.33
C VAL A 291 7.53 -6.95 64.65
N ALA A 292 7.08 -5.69 64.67
CA ALA A 292 7.07 -4.86 65.87
C ALA A 292 6.19 -5.45 67.00
N ASN A 293 5.01 -5.95 66.63
CA ASN A 293 4.07 -6.57 67.57
C ASN A 293 4.63 -7.90 68.09
N THR A 294 5.11 -8.77 67.21
CA THR A 294 5.71 -10.05 67.62
C THR A 294 6.97 -9.85 68.45
N TRP A 295 7.83 -8.89 68.10
CA TRP A 295 9.02 -8.56 68.89
C TRP A 295 8.66 -8.08 70.30
N SER A 296 7.58 -7.31 70.43
CA SER A 296 7.04 -6.87 71.72
C SER A 296 6.52 -8.03 72.56
N GLU A 297 5.80 -8.98 71.94
CA GLU A 297 5.33 -10.20 72.61
C GLU A 297 6.48 -11.12 73.03
N VAL A 298 7.48 -11.32 72.16
CA VAL A 298 8.71 -12.06 72.46
C VAL A 298 9.43 -11.44 73.66
N ARG A 299 9.57 -10.12 73.68
CA ARG A 299 10.18 -9.40 74.81
C ARG A 299 9.34 -9.55 76.07
N ALA A 300 8.01 -9.50 75.97
CA ALA A 300 7.12 -9.69 77.12
C ALA A 300 7.35 -11.04 77.81
N LEU A 301 7.60 -12.13 77.06
CA LEU A 301 7.86 -13.48 77.60
C LEU A 301 8.87 -13.51 78.76
N PHE A 302 9.91 -12.68 78.69
CA PHE A 302 11.03 -12.68 79.65
C PHE A 302 11.25 -11.33 80.35
N ALA A 303 10.43 -10.31 80.07
CA ALA A 303 10.54 -8.98 80.69
C ALA A 303 9.94 -8.90 82.10
N ILE A 304 8.94 -9.72 82.42
CA ILE A 304 8.28 -9.67 83.74
C ILE A 304 9.13 -10.43 84.77
N ARG A 305 9.92 -9.68 85.56
CA ARG A 305 10.47 -10.14 86.83
C ARG A 305 9.75 -9.47 88.00
N GLY A 306 9.44 -10.23 89.04
CA GLY A 306 9.20 -9.65 90.37
C GLY A 306 7.77 -9.23 90.75
N GLY A 307 6.75 -9.99 90.34
CA GLY A 307 5.44 -9.95 91.03
C GLY A 307 5.46 -10.77 92.33
N PRO A 308 4.57 -10.51 93.30
CA PRO A 308 4.47 -11.32 94.53
C PRO A 308 3.99 -12.74 94.18
N GLY A 309 4.92 -13.71 94.14
CA GLY A 309 4.61 -15.12 93.86
C GLY A 309 5.62 -15.91 93.02
N ILE A 310 6.93 -15.57 93.05
CA ILE A 310 7.97 -16.32 92.32
C ILE A 310 8.04 -17.76 92.85
N GLN A 311 7.86 -18.74 91.95
CA GLN A 311 8.06 -20.16 92.27
C GLN A 311 9.48 -20.59 91.93
N PRO A 312 10.11 -21.49 92.69
CA PRO A 312 11.39 -22.06 92.30
C PRO A 312 11.26 -22.81 90.96
N HIS A 313 12.26 -22.67 90.09
CA HIS A 313 12.35 -23.29 88.76
C HIS A 313 11.46 -22.70 87.64
N ASP A 314 11.00 -21.46 87.76
CA ASP A 314 10.18 -20.78 86.73
C ASP A 314 10.97 -19.96 85.69
N ASN A 315 12.30 -20.13 85.63
CA ASN A 315 13.18 -19.32 84.76
C ASN A 315 12.97 -19.60 83.27
N VAL A 316 12.81 -18.54 82.48
CA VAL A 316 12.60 -18.56 81.03
C VAL A 316 13.91 -18.27 80.29
N LEU A 317 14.42 -19.25 79.56
CA LEU A 317 15.53 -19.07 78.62
C LEU A 317 15.03 -19.04 77.17
N VAL A 318 15.40 -18.00 76.43
CA VAL A 318 15.00 -17.81 75.03
C VAL A 318 16.22 -17.72 74.11
N VAL A 319 16.15 -18.34 72.94
CA VAL A 319 17.08 -18.13 71.83
C VAL A 319 16.28 -17.60 70.65
N LEU A 320 16.61 -16.39 70.19
CA LEU A 320 15.95 -15.76 69.04
C LEU A 320 16.96 -15.61 67.89
N PRO A 321 16.90 -16.48 66.86
CA PRO A 321 17.59 -16.22 65.59
C PRO A 321 16.91 -15.08 64.82
N TYR A 322 17.67 -14.07 64.41
CA TYR A 322 17.16 -12.93 63.63
C TYR A 322 18.20 -12.38 62.65
N ASP A 323 17.74 -11.57 61.70
CA ASP A 323 18.52 -10.79 60.75
C ASP A 323 18.37 -9.31 61.14
N LYS A 324 19.46 -8.73 61.65
CA LYS A 324 19.48 -7.34 62.13
C LYS A 324 18.93 -6.37 61.08
N LYS A 325 19.32 -6.53 59.80
CA LYS A 325 18.88 -5.61 58.74
C LYS A 325 17.40 -5.72 58.47
N PHE A 326 16.86 -6.95 58.49
CA PHE A 326 15.44 -7.19 58.27
C PHE A 326 14.59 -6.58 59.39
N VAL A 327 14.95 -6.88 60.64
CA VAL A 327 14.21 -6.40 61.82
C VAL A 327 14.24 -4.87 61.89
N MET A 328 15.40 -4.24 61.64
CA MET A 328 15.50 -2.77 61.66
C MET A 328 14.68 -2.10 60.56
N ASN A 329 14.73 -2.64 59.34
CA ASN A 329 13.92 -2.13 58.23
C ASN A 329 12.41 -2.28 58.51
N ALA A 330 11.99 -3.36 59.17
CA ALA A 330 10.60 -3.55 59.57
C ALA A 330 10.13 -2.55 60.65
N LEU A 331 11.04 -2.06 61.49
CA LEU A 331 10.74 -1.11 62.56
C LEU A 331 10.74 0.37 62.09
N GLY A 332 11.24 0.66 60.89
CA GLY A 332 11.29 2.02 60.33
C GLY A 332 12.28 2.96 61.05
N GLU A 333 13.17 2.42 61.88
CA GLU A 333 14.20 3.18 62.58
C GLU A 333 15.54 3.09 61.83
N GLU A 334 15.90 4.11 61.05
CA GLU A 334 17.22 4.22 60.43
C GLU A 334 18.12 5.15 61.28
N GLY A 335 19.20 4.60 61.86
CA GLY A 335 20.23 5.34 62.60
C GLY A 335 21.01 4.46 63.61
N GLU A 336 22.34 4.46 63.52
CA GLU A 336 23.24 3.57 64.31
C GLU A 336 22.97 3.60 65.83
N ASP A 337 22.65 4.77 66.41
CA ASP A 337 22.43 4.92 67.85
C ASP A 337 21.07 4.36 68.35
N LYS A 338 20.02 4.36 67.51
CA LYS A 338 18.70 3.79 67.87
C LYS A 338 18.65 2.27 67.61
N GLU A 339 19.34 1.82 66.57
CA GLU A 339 19.49 0.40 66.23
C GLU A 339 20.15 -0.42 67.34
N ALA A 340 21.18 0.14 67.98
CA ALA A 340 21.89 -0.53 69.08
C ALA A 340 21.00 -0.62 70.33
N ASP A 341 20.33 0.47 70.69
CA ASP A 341 19.60 0.59 71.95
C ASP A 341 18.37 -0.36 72.03
N PHE A 342 17.70 -0.63 70.91
CA PHE A 342 16.55 -1.56 70.86
C PHE A 342 16.95 -3.04 70.98
N ILE A 343 18.02 -3.46 70.30
CA ILE A 343 18.52 -4.85 70.36
C ILE A 343 19.26 -5.11 71.69
N GLU A 344 20.10 -4.19 72.14
CA GLU A 344 20.86 -4.32 73.40
C GLU A 344 19.94 -4.42 74.62
N LYS A 345 18.76 -3.78 74.60
CA LYS A 345 17.74 -3.92 75.65
C LYS A 345 16.94 -5.22 75.60
N THR A 346 17.01 -5.97 74.51
CA THR A 346 16.23 -7.21 74.31
C THR A 346 17.02 -8.45 74.72
N PHE A 347 18.32 -8.53 74.38
CA PHE A 347 19.13 -9.74 74.61
C PHE A 347 20.15 -9.56 75.72
N SER A 348 20.31 -10.60 76.54
CA SER A 348 21.39 -10.71 77.51
C SER A 348 22.75 -10.93 76.84
N ARG A 349 22.75 -11.55 75.65
CA ARG A 349 23.95 -11.75 74.82
C ARG A 349 23.55 -11.91 73.36
N THR A 350 24.29 -11.27 72.45
CA THR A 350 24.13 -11.44 71.00
C THR A 350 25.32 -12.20 70.42
N LEU A 351 25.05 -13.24 69.64
CA LEU A 351 26.05 -14.07 68.97
C LEU A 351 25.89 -13.94 67.46
N ARG A 352 26.98 -13.60 66.77
CA ARG A 352 26.96 -13.41 65.31
C ARG A 352 27.27 -14.72 64.58
N VAL A 353 26.42 -15.08 63.62
CA VAL A 353 26.64 -16.16 62.67
C VAL A 353 27.23 -15.57 61.39
N ALA A 354 28.53 -15.82 61.17
CA ALA A 354 29.22 -15.36 59.98
C ALA A 354 28.76 -16.15 58.73
N PRO A 355 28.67 -15.51 57.55
CA PRO A 355 28.54 -16.25 56.29
C PRO A 355 29.81 -17.06 56.00
N PRO A 356 29.72 -18.19 55.27
CA PRO A 356 30.89 -19.01 54.94
C PRO A 356 31.84 -18.29 53.96
N ILE A 357 33.15 -18.58 54.08
CA ILE A 357 34.22 -17.92 53.32
C ILE A 357 34.35 -18.53 51.90
N SER A 358 34.83 -17.74 50.94
CA SER A 358 34.85 -18.01 49.50
C SER A 358 35.62 -19.26 49.03
N HIS A 359 36.60 -19.77 49.79
CA HIS A 359 37.40 -20.92 49.38
C HIS A 359 36.78 -22.26 49.81
N ASP A 360 35.91 -22.26 50.83
CA ASP A 360 35.33 -23.47 51.43
C ASP A 360 34.07 -23.98 50.72
N TRP A 361 33.35 -23.12 50.00
CA TRP A 361 32.10 -23.54 49.35
C TRP A 361 32.32 -24.20 47.98
N ARG A 362 33.53 -24.13 47.40
CA ARG A 362 33.86 -24.80 46.13
C ARG A 362 33.73 -26.32 46.27
N SER A 363 34.38 -26.89 47.27
CA SER A 363 34.30 -28.33 47.56
C SER A 363 32.87 -28.76 47.87
N PHE A 364 32.13 -27.94 48.62
CA PHE A 364 30.71 -28.15 48.88
C PHE A 364 29.87 -28.15 47.58
N PHE A 365 30.05 -27.15 46.70
CA PHE A 365 29.36 -27.07 45.41
C PHE A 365 29.63 -28.28 44.53
N LEU A 366 30.90 -28.68 44.39
CA LEU A 366 31.28 -29.86 43.60
C LEU A 366 30.70 -31.15 44.18
N ALA A 367 30.66 -31.29 45.51
CA ALA A 367 30.01 -32.42 46.16
C ALA A 367 28.50 -32.45 45.86
N LYS A 368 27.79 -31.32 45.99
CA LYS A 368 26.36 -31.24 45.69
C LYS A 368 26.02 -31.46 44.22
N LEU A 369 26.86 -30.98 43.29
CA LEU A 369 26.73 -31.33 41.87
C LEU A 369 26.82 -32.84 41.66
N LYS A 370 27.80 -33.51 42.29
CA LYS A 370 27.94 -34.97 42.19
C LYS A 370 26.77 -35.73 42.83
N ASP A 371 26.20 -35.21 43.92
CA ASP A 371 25.04 -35.81 44.57
C ASP A 371 23.76 -35.69 43.72
N CYS A 372 23.62 -34.59 42.97
CA CYS A 372 22.46 -34.31 42.13
C CYS A 372 22.47 -35.08 40.80
N PHE A 373 23.61 -35.12 40.11
CA PHE A 373 23.70 -35.71 38.78
C PHE A 373 24.19 -37.17 38.84
N SER A 374 23.35 -38.11 38.40
CA SER A 374 23.66 -39.54 38.37
C SER A 374 24.71 -39.92 37.31
N LYS A 375 24.83 -39.12 36.24
CA LYS A 375 25.87 -39.24 35.21
C LYS A 375 27.01 -38.28 35.57
N ALA A 376 28.26 -38.76 35.49
CA ALA A 376 29.43 -37.95 35.80
C ALA A 376 29.45 -36.70 34.90
N ILE A 377 29.38 -35.52 35.53
CA ILE A 377 29.65 -34.24 34.89
C ILE A 377 31.16 -34.16 34.70
N ASP A 378 31.58 -33.74 33.50
CA ASP A 378 32.99 -33.51 33.20
C ASP A 378 33.61 -32.45 34.15
N GLU A 379 34.90 -32.57 34.40
CA GLU A 379 35.64 -31.67 35.29
C GLU A 379 35.69 -30.24 34.71
N GLU A 380 35.81 -30.11 33.38
CA GLU A 380 35.76 -28.82 32.68
C GLU A 380 34.39 -28.15 32.82
N LEU A 381 33.31 -28.91 32.64
CA LEU A 381 31.95 -28.42 32.81
C LEU A 381 31.67 -28.00 34.26
N SER A 382 32.11 -28.80 35.23
CA SER A 382 31.98 -28.49 36.66
C SER A 382 32.73 -27.19 37.02
N GLU A 383 33.90 -26.97 36.42
CA GLU A 383 34.67 -25.74 36.58
C GLU A 383 33.96 -24.52 35.95
N ARG A 384 33.40 -24.65 34.74
CA ARG A 384 32.62 -23.57 34.10
C ARG A 384 31.40 -23.20 34.92
N LEU A 385 30.61 -24.17 35.40
CA LEU A 385 29.46 -23.94 36.27
C LEU A 385 29.86 -23.25 37.58
N PHE A 386 30.97 -23.66 38.19
CA PHE A 386 31.50 -23.00 39.39
C PHE A 386 31.90 -21.54 39.10
N ARG A 387 32.55 -21.27 37.97
CA ARG A 387 32.94 -19.90 37.56
C ARG A 387 31.74 -19.00 37.31
N LEU A 388 30.68 -19.52 36.69
CA LEU A 388 29.41 -18.80 36.47
C LEU A 388 28.79 -18.40 37.82
N LEU A 389 28.65 -19.36 38.75
CA LEU A 389 28.10 -19.11 40.08
C LEU A 389 28.99 -18.17 40.92
N ARG A 390 30.31 -18.31 40.83
CA ARG A 390 31.25 -17.41 41.52
C ARG A 390 31.12 -15.98 40.99
N TYR A 391 30.97 -15.81 39.68
CA TYR A 391 30.84 -14.49 39.07
C TYR A 391 29.51 -13.82 39.45
N SER A 392 28.40 -14.57 39.57
CA SER A 392 27.12 -14.00 40.01
C SER A 392 27.16 -13.48 41.46
N PHE A 393 27.85 -14.19 42.36
CA PHE A 393 28.09 -13.70 43.73
C PHE A 393 28.95 -12.44 43.77
N GLN A 394 29.93 -12.30 42.87
CA GLN A 394 30.71 -11.08 42.71
C GLN A 394 29.87 -9.91 42.18
N LYS A 395 29.07 -10.12 41.13
CA LYS A 395 28.21 -9.09 40.51
C LYS A 395 27.18 -8.55 41.50
N THR A 396 26.61 -9.40 42.35
CA THR A 396 25.54 -9.04 43.28
C THR A 396 26.03 -8.63 44.68
N SER A 397 27.34 -8.64 44.94
CA SER A 397 27.92 -8.45 46.28
C SER A 397 27.29 -9.36 47.35
N THR A 398 26.85 -10.56 46.95
CA THR A 398 26.22 -11.52 47.85
C THR A 398 27.15 -12.67 48.21
N HIS A 399 26.95 -13.27 49.39
CA HIS A 399 27.74 -14.40 49.84
C HIS A 399 27.13 -15.74 49.42
N ALA A 400 27.99 -16.73 49.20
CA ALA A 400 27.59 -18.11 49.01
C ALA A 400 26.98 -18.65 50.31
N SER A 401 25.83 -19.32 50.23
CA SER A 401 25.24 -20.04 51.37
C SER A 401 24.90 -21.47 50.93
N PRO A 402 24.90 -22.46 51.85
CA PRO A 402 24.52 -23.83 51.52
C PRO A 402 23.20 -23.90 50.76
N ARG A 403 22.19 -23.15 51.25
CA ARG A 403 20.85 -23.11 50.68
C ARG A 403 20.85 -22.64 49.23
N ARG A 404 21.58 -21.55 48.95
CA ARG A 404 21.67 -20.99 47.60
C ARG A 404 22.39 -21.92 46.65
N ILE A 405 23.44 -22.59 47.12
CA ILE A 405 24.16 -23.58 46.33
C ILE A 405 23.26 -24.77 46.01
N ILE A 406 22.60 -25.34 47.02
CA ILE A 406 21.66 -26.45 46.85
C ILE A 406 20.51 -26.05 45.91
N HIS A 407 19.93 -24.86 46.09
CA HIS A 407 18.87 -24.34 45.22
C HIS A 407 19.33 -24.23 43.76
N PHE A 408 20.50 -23.62 43.52
CA PHE A 408 21.06 -23.49 42.18
C PHE A 408 21.31 -24.85 41.53
N VAL A 409 21.87 -25.81 42.27
CA VAL A 409 22.10 -27.18 41.77
C VAL A 409 20.77 -27.90 41.49
N ASN A 410 19.76 -27.74 42.34
CA ASN A 410 18.44 -28.32 42.13
C ASN A 410 17.74 -27.71 40.91
N GLU A 411 17.82 -26.38 40.70
CA GLU A 411 17.27 -25.75 39.50
C GLU A 411 17.98 -26.20 38.23
N LEU A 412 19.31 -26.35 38.27
CA LEU A 412 20.06 -26.95 37.17
C LEU A 412 19.61 -28.38 36.89
N GLY A 413 19.44 -29.20 37.93
CA GLY A 413 18.95 -30.57 37.80
C GLY A 413 17.51 -30.65 37.28
N ALA A 414 16.67 -29.66 37.60
CA ALA A 414 15.30 -29.55 37.10
C ALA A 414 15.26 -29.19 35.61
N LEU A 415 16.04 -28.20 35.18
CA LEU A 415 16.16 -27.84 33.76
C LEU A 415 16.78 -28.98 32.95
N ASP A 416 17.78 -29.70 33.49
CA ASP A 416 18.34 -30.88 32.82
C ASP A 416 17.30 -32.00 32.65
N ALA A 417 16.48 -32.25 33.67
CA ALA A 417 15.42 -33.25 33.59
C ALA A 417 14.32 -32.85 32.59
N GLN A 418 14.01 -31.55 32.50
CA GLN A 418 13.02 -31.02 31.56
C GLN A 418 13.50 -31.10 30.11
N TRP A 419 14.75 -30.69 29.85
CA TRP A 419 15.29 -30.54 28.49
C TRP A 419 16.13 -31.73 28.02
N GLN A 420 16.43 -32.69 28.89
CA GLN A 420 17.16 -33.93 28.58
C GLN A 420 18.46 -33.67 27.78
N ARG A 421 19.25 -32.65 28.16
CA ARG A 421 20.48 -32.20 27.46
C ARG A 421 20.30 -31.62 26.05
N THR A 422 19.07 -31.30 25.63
CA THR A 422 18.83 -30.52 24.40
C THR A 422 19.37 -29.09 24.51
N ILE A 423 19.35 -28.54 25.73
CA ILE A 423 19.94 -27.26 26.08
C ILE A 423 21.16 -27.51 26.97
N SER A 424 22.24 -26.76 26.76
CA SER A 424 23.48 -26.90 27.53
C SER A 424 23.28 -26.52 29.01
N LEU A 425 23.96 -27.21 29.92
CA LEU A 425 23.87 -26.88 31.36
C LEU A 425 24.42 -25.48 31.66
N GLU A 426 25.34 -25.02 30.83
CA GLU A 426 25.95 -23.70 30.87
C GLU A 426 24.92 -22.63 30.52
N ALA A 427 24.11 -22.83 29.47
CA ALA A 427 22.99 -21.95 29.15
C ALA A 427 21.92 -21.97 30.25
N CYS A 428 21.59 -23.16 30.80
CA CYS A 428 20.71 -23.28 31.97
C CYS A 428 21.25 -22.49 33.18
N ALA A 429 22.55 -22.57 33.46
CA ALA A 429 23.19 -21.82 34.52
C ALA A 429 23.12 -20.31 34.29
N VAL A 430 23.42 -19.84 33.08
CA VAL A 430 23.34 -18.40 32.75
C VAL A 430 21.91 -17.89 32.86
N TYR A 431 20.93 -18.67 32.39
CA TYR A 431 19.51 -18.34 32.53
C TYR A 431 19.08 -18.26 34.00
N ILE A 432 19.37 -19.26 34.83
CA ILE A 432 19.04 -19.24 36.27
C ILE A 432 19.64 -18.00 36.96
N LEU A 433 20.91 -17.70 36.68
CA LEU A 433 21.64 -16.60 37.32
C LEU A 433 21.17 -15.20 36.89
N ASN A 434 20.57 -15.06 35.70
CA ASN A 434 20.07 -13.79 35.15
C ASN A 434 18.55 -13.80 34.94
N ARG A 435 17.83 -14.77 35.52
CA ARG A 435 16.39 -15.02 35.27
C ARG A 435 15.54 -13.77 35.46
N LYS A 436 15.79 -13.04 36.54
CA LYS A 436 15.07 -11.78 36.86
C LYS A 436 15.29 -10.70 35.80
N GLU A 437 16.47 -10.60 35.22
CA GLU A 437 16.78 -9.63 34.16
C GLU A 437 16.11 -10.07 32.85
N ILE A 438 16.21 -11.36 32.52
CA ILE A 438 15.65 -11.98 31.31
C ILE A 438 14.11 -11.92 31.28
N GLU A 439 13.43 -12.30 32.37
CA GLU A 439 11.95 -12.39 32.42
C GLU A 439 11.26 -11.06 32.75
N SER A 440 12.02 -9.96 32.94
CA SER A 440 11.45 -8.68 33.37
C SER A 440 10.55 -7.99 32.33
N LYS A 441 10.81 -8.19 31.03
CA LYS A 441 10.08 -7.66 29.87
C LYS A 441 10.21 -8.64 28.70
N SER A 442 9.25 -8.63 27.77
CA SER A 442 9.27 -9.47 26.56
C SER A 442 10.54 -9.28 25.72
N ASP A 443 11.03 -8.04 25.63
CA ASP A 443 12.11 -7.65 24.72
C ASP A 443 13.49 -7.66 25.41
N SER A 444 13.56 -8.11 26.67
CA SER A 444 14.81 -8.10 27.44
C SER A 444 15.92 -8.87 26.74
N LEU A 445 15.60 -9.95 26.04
CA LEU A 445 16.57 -10.77 25.31
C LEU A 445 17.11 -10.11 24.03
N GLN A 446 16.42 -9.09 23.52
CA GLN A 446 16.83 -8.31 22.35
C GLN A 446 17.79 -7.17 22.73
N LYS A 447 17.77 -6.71 23.98
CA LYS A 447 18.61 -5.60 24.45
C LYS A 447 20.06 -6.02 24.68
N GLU A 448 20.97 -5.29 24.03
CA GLU A 448 22.41 -5.41 24.30
C GLU A 448 22.70 -5.12 25.79
N GLY A 449 23.35 -6.08 26.46
CA GLY A 449 23.76 -5.93 27.86
C GLY A 449 22.86 -6.62 28.90
N THR A 450 21.72 -7.20 28.53
CA THR A 450 20.88 -7.98 29.46
C THR A 450 21.63 -9.16 30.05
N ILE A 451 22.46 -9.84 29.24
CA ILE A 451 23.42 -10.82 29.71
C ILE A 451 24.81 -10.20 29.60
N HIS A 452 25.49 -10.05 30.74
CA HIS A 452 26.82 -9.47 30.76
C HIS A 452 27.79 -10.35 29.92
N PRO A 453 28.62 -9.77 29.01
CA PRO A 453 29.47 -10.53 28.08
C PRO A 453 30.35 -11.59 28.73
N ARG A 454 30.78 -11.33 29.97
CA ARG A 454 31.55 -12.28 30.78
C ARG A 454 30.83 -13.59 31.07
N TYR A 455 29.49 -13.62 31.17
CA TYR A 455 28.74 -14.87 31.31
C TYR A 455 28.83 -15.71 30.03
N VAL A 456 28.66 -15.08 28.86
CA VAL A 456 28.76 -15.74 27.55
C VAL A 456 30.16 -16.34 27.35
N GLN A 457 31.21 -15.58 27.70
CA GLN A 457 32.59 -16.04 27.62
C GLN A 457 32.90 -17.23 28.55
N ILE A 458 32.37 -17.24 29.79
CA ILE A 458 32.59 -18.35 30.72
C ILE A 458 31.81 -19.60 30.29
N ALA A 459 30.60 -19.41 29.78
CA ALA A 459 29.75 -20.50 29.30
C ALA A 459 30.33 -21.19 28.06
N ASN A 460 30.91 -20.43 27.12
CA ASN A 460 31.53 -20.94 25.90
C ASN A 460 30.59 -21.87 25.10
N VAL A 461 29.41 -21.34 24.75
CA VAL A 461 28.38 -22.03 23.96
C VAL A 461 28.15 -21.21 22.68
N ASP A 462 28.16 -21.88 21.52
CA ASP A 462 28.11 -21.21 20.20
C ASP A 462 26.93 -20.24 20.04
N ASP A 463 25.74 -20.67 20.46
CA ASP A 463 24.50 -19.89 20.34
C ASP A 463 23.73 -19.83 21.66
N ILE A 464 24.41 -19.30 22.68
CA ILE A 464 23.85 -19.21 24.04
C ILE A 464 22.56 -18.37 24.09
N HIS A 465 22.43 -17.36 23.22
CA HIS A 465 21.27 -16.47 23.19
C HIS A 465 20.01 -17.21 22.75
N ARG A 466 20.12 -18.06 21.72
CA ARG A 466 19.02 -18.93 21.28
C ARG A 466 18.62 -19.93 22.36
N GLU A 467 19.59 -20.57 23.01
CA GLU A 467 19.32 -21.52 24.10
C GLU A 467 18.64 -20.84 25.31
N ILE A 468 19.06 -19.62 25.65
CA ILE A 468 18.41 -18.85 26.71
C ILE A 468 17.01 -18.39 26.31
N ALA A 469 16.79 -17.99 25.06
CA ALA A 469 15.46 -17.66 24.54
C ALA A 469 14.53 -18.89 24.58
N ALA A 470 15.04 -20.07 24.20
CA ALA A 470 14.32 -21.33 24.32
C ALA A 470 13.89 -21.62 25.76
N LEU A 471 14.78 -21.38 26.74
CA LEU A 471 14.47 -21.50 28.16
C LEU A 471 13.42 -20.48 28.64
N ALA A 472 13.54 -19.21 28.22
CA ALA A 472 12.64 -18.14 28.64
C ALA A 472 11.21 -18.30 28.11
N PHE A 473 11.07 -18.75 26.86
CA PHE A 473 9.76 -18.96 26.21
C PHE A 473 9.26 -20.41 26.29
N ASN A 474 10.08 -21.32 26.85
CA ASN A 474 9.78 -22.74 26.94
C ASN A 474 9.40 -23.37 25.58
N VAL A 475 10.20 -23.07 24.55
CA VAL A 475 10.05 -23.58 23.17
C VAL A 475 11.31 -24.30 22.73
N GLU A 476 11.23 -25.16 21.72
CA GLU A 476 12.43 -25.80 21.17
C GLU A 476 13.45 -24.76 20.65
N PRO A 477 14.76 -25.01 20.74
CA PRO A 477 15.79 -24.06 20.29
C PRO A 477 15.61 -23.56 18.85
N ALA A 478 15.06 -24.39 17.95
CA ALA A 478 14.78 -23.98 16.58
C ALA A 478 13.66 -22.92 16.47
N ALA A 479 12.64 -22.98 17.33
CA ALA A 479 11.51 -22.04 17.34
C ALA A 479 11.85 -20.72 18.07
N ALA A 480 12.82 -20.75 19.00
CA ALA A 480 13.25 -19.59 19.76
C ALA A 480 13.81 -18.43 18.92
N ASN A 481 14.25 -18.73 17.68
CA ASN A 481 14.76 -17.72 16.75
C ASN A 481 13.71 -16.65 16.40
N GLN A 482 12.43 -16.99 16.36
CA GLN A 482 11.34 -16.06 16.02
C GLN A 482 11.33 -14.82 16.91
N VAL A 483 11.60 -15.00 18.21
CA VAL A 483 11.57 -13.90 19.18
C VAL A 483 12.82 -13.01 19.09
N LEU A 484 13.89 -13.50 18.46
CA LEU A 484 15.14 -12.76 18.27
C LEU A 484 15.18 -12.00 16.92
N LEU A 485 14.17 -12.16 16.05
CA LEU A 485 14.19 -11.63 14.68
C LEU A 485 13.76 -10.16 14.54
N GLN A 486 13.01 -9.61 15.51
CA GLN A 486 12.40 -8.27 15.41
C GLN A 486 13.43 -7.16 15.15
N ASP A 487 14.45 -7.04 16.01
CA ASP A 487 15.55 -6.06 15.88
C ASP A 487 16.40 -6.26 14.62
N PRO A 488 16.86 -7.50 14.28
CA PRO A 488 17.56 -7.77 13.03
C PRO A 488 16.77 -7.39 11.78
N ILE A 489 15.45 -7.68 11.75
CA ILE A 489 14.58 -7.34 10.62
C ILE A 489 14.44 -5.83 10.50
N ALA A 490 14.19 -5.11 11.60
CA ALA A 490 14.10 -3.64 11.60
C ALA A 490 15.38 -2.99 11.06
N LYS A 491 16.56 -3.44 11.53
CA LYS A 491 17.87 -2.96 11.03
C LYS A 491 18.10 -3.34 9.57
N ALA A 492 17.72 -4.53 9.15
CA ALA A 492 17.90 -4.99 7.77
C ALA A 492 17.00 -4.23 6.78
N LEU A 493 15.77 -3.88 7.18
CA LEU A 493 14.84 -3.06 6.38
C LEU A 493 15.41 -1.66 6.08
N ILE A 494 16.14 -1.08 7.03
CA ILE A 494 16.76 0.25 6.89
C ILE A 494 18.12 0.19 6.15
N SER A 495 18.75 -0.99 6.13
CA SER A 495 20.11 -1.14 5.59
C SER A 495 20.18 -0.91 4.07
N SER A 496 21.35 -0.53 3.56
CA SER A 496 21.57 -0.35 2.11
C SER A 496 21.73 -1.66 1.32
N ARG A 497 21.60 -2.83 1.96
CA ARG A 497 21.86 -4.14 1.35
C ARG A 497 20.67 -5.10 1.54
N VAL A 498 19.91 -5.32 0.47
CA VAL A 498 18.77 -6.26 0.41
C VAL A 498 19.19 -7.67 0.86
N GLU A 499 20.42 -8.11 0.57
CA GLU A 499 20.95 -9.42 0.95
C GLU A 499 20.87 -9.70 2.45
N ASN A 500 20.97 -8.68 3.31
CA ASN A 500 20.84 -8.87 4.75
C ASN A 500 19.41 -9.28 5.13
N LEU A 501 18.41 -8.66 4.50
CA LEU A 501 17.00 -8.97 4.70
C LEU A 501 16.65 -10.33 4.09
N ARG A 502 17.19 -10.68 2.90
CA ARG A 502 17.02 -12.00 2.27
C ARG A 502 17.60 -13.14 3.10
N LYS A 503 18.72 -12.93 3.79
CA LYS A 503 19.27 -13.93 4.72
C LYS A 503 18.31 -14.19 5.87
N LEU A 504 17.75 -13.14 6.46
CA LEU A 504 16.77 -13.25 7.54
C LEU A 504 15.45 -13.88 7.07
N ALA A 505 15.05 -13.67 5.81
CA ALA A 505 13.87 -14.28 5.21
C ALA A 505 13.89 -15.82 5.16
N THR A 506 15.07 -16.44 5.30
CA THR A 506 15.18 -17.92 5.37
C THR A 506 14.86 -18.49 6.75
N VAL A 507 14.74 -17.63 7.77
CA VAL A 507 14.49 -18.05 9.15
C VAL A 507 12.97 -18.31 9.34
N PRO A 508 12.56 -19.45 9.91
CA PRO A 508 11.16 -19.74 10.18
C PRO A 508 10.48 -18.67 11.05
N GLY A 509 9.32 -18.18 10.63
CA GLY A 509 8.55 -17.11 11.31
C GLY A 509 8.96 -15.68 10.95
N PHE A 510 9.87 -15.49 9.99
CA PHE A 510 10.24 -14.17 9.47
C PHE A 510 9.03 -13.36 8.99
N ASP A 511 8.11 -13.98 8.25
CA ASP A 511 6.98 -13.27 7.63
C ASP A 511 6.06 -12.61 8.66
N ASP A 512 5.75 -13.32 9.75
CA ASP A 512 4.88 -12.82 10.81
C ASP A 512 5.57 -11.67 11.58
N VAL A 513 6.85 -11.84 11.90
CA VAL A 513 7.65 -10.80 12.57
C VAL A 513 7.86 -9.58 11.67
N LEU A 514 8.04 -9.78 10.35
CA LEU A 514 8.15 -8.68 9.38
C LEU A 514 6.87 -7.83 9.38
N GLN A 515 5.70 -8.46 9.43
CA GLN A 515 4.43 -7.74 9.50
C GLN A 515 4.32 -6.94 10.81
N ASP A 516 4.67 -7.53 11.94
CA ASP A 516 4.64 -6.84 13.25
C ASP A 516 5.62 -5.65 13.28
N VAL A 517 6.85 -5.83 12.78
CA VAL A 517 7.83 -4.76 12.60
C VAL A 517 7.31 -3.67 11.65
N LEU A 518 6.49 -4.03 10.65
CA LEU A 518 5.80 -3.11 9.74
C LEU A 518 4.47 -2.55 10.27
N GLN A 519 4.04 -2.88 11.50
CA GLN A 519 2.90 -2.24 12.17
C GLN A 519 3.24 -1.45 13.45
N GLU A 520 4.46 -1.55 13.98
CA GLU A 520 4.87 -0.81 15.17
C GLU A 520 4.71 0.72 15.04
N PRO A 521 4.09 1.42 16.03
CA PRO A 521 3.86 2.87 15.98
C PRO A 521 5.11 3.75 16.21
N SER A 522 6.19 3.22 16.78
CA SER A 522 7.37 3.98 17.28
C SER A 522 8.58 4.01 16.34
N ARG A 523 8.36 3.87 15.03
CA ARG A 523 9.43 3.61 14.06
C ARG A 523 10.41 4.77 13.96
N GLU A 524 11.69 4.44 14.00
CA GLU A 524 12.77 5.41 13.75
C GLU A 524 12.63 6.07 12.37
N TRP A 525 12.14 5.36 11.34
CA TRP A 525 11.99 5.90 9.99
C TRP A 525 10.83 6.88 9.77
N LEU A 526 9.88 6.97 10.69
CA LEU A 526 8.86 8.04 10.71
C LEU A 526 9.40 9.32 11.37
N LEU A 527 10.49 9.21 12.12
CA LEU A 527 11.08 10.27 12.95
C LEU A 527 12.45 10.75 12.44
N THR A 528 13.07 10.05 11.48
CA THR A 528 14.41 10.36 10.96
C THR A 528 14.38 11.15 9.65
N PRO A 529 15.44 11.95 9.36
CA PRO A 529 15.57 12.70 8.12
C PRO A 529 15.84 11.80 6.90
N GLU A 530 15.68 12.38 5.71
CA GLU A 530 15.75 11.82 4.34
C GLU A 530 16.54 10.51 4.12
N GLY A 531 15.98 9.61 3.30
CA GLY A 531 16.68 8.44 2.76
C GLY A 531 16.36 7.10 3.42
N VAL A 532 15.53 7.05 4.46
CA VAL A 532 15.21 5.78 5.14
C VAL A 532 14.02 5.06 4.51
N LEU A 533 12.95 5.78 4.18
CA LEU A 533 11.69 5.19 3.73
C LEU A 533 11.78 4.64 2.29
N ASP A 534 12.60 5.27 1.44
CA ASP A 534 12.97 4.78 0.11
C ASP A 534 13.75 3.47 0.20
N ARG A 535 14.74 3.36 1.09
CA ARG A 535 15.48 2.10 1.34
C ARG A 535 14.53 0.98 1.78
N VAL A 536 13.57 1.28 2.66
CA VAL A 536 12.54 0.32 3.08
C VAL A 536 11.72 -0.16 1.87
N CYS A 537 11.28 0.74 0.99
CA CYS A 537 10.55 0.37 -0.22
C CYS A 537 11.38 -0.53 -1.15
N VAL A 538 12.66 -0.20 -1.39
CA VAL A 538 13.56 -1.00 -2.23
C VAL A 538 13.79 -2.39 -1.62
N ASN A 539 14.08 -2.45 -0.31
CA ASN A 539 14.35 -3.71 0.38
C ASN A 539 13.12 -4.61 0.43
N LEU A 540 11.93 -4.04 0.66
CA LEU A 540 10.66 -4.79 0.66
C LEU A 540 10.34 -5.34 -0.73
N ALA A 541 10.52 -4.56 -1.79
CA ALA A 541 10.36 -5.05 -3.16
C ALA A 541 11.36 -6.17 -3.50
N GLY A 542 12.57 -6.08 -2.98
CA GLY A 542 13.63 -7.08 -3.17
C GLY A 542 13.37 -8.45 -2.54
N LEU A 543 12.43 -8.55 -1.58
CA LEU A 543 12.03 -9.81 -0.93
C LEU A 543 11.14 -10.71 -1.81
N GLN A 544 10.46 -10.16 -2.83
CA GLN A 544 9.54 -10.91 -3.71
C GLN A 544 8.48 -11.73 -2.93
N LEU A 545 7.82 -11.07 -1.98
CA LEU A 545 6.76 -11.68 -1.16
C LEU A 545 5.57 -12.14 -2.03
N ASP A 546 4.82 -13.12 -1.51
CA ASP A 546 3.59 -13.62 -2.13
C ASP A 546 2.46 -12.58 -2.14
N ASP A 547 1.56 -12.69 -3.11
CA ASP A 547 0.65 -11.59 -3.51
C ASP A 547 -0.29 -11.11 -2.38
N ALA A 548 -0.73 -12.02 -1.51
CA ALA A 548 -1.63 -11.70 -0.40
C ALA A 548 -0.91 -10.92 0.72
N ARG A 549 0.32 -11.30 1.08
CA ARG A 549 1.09 -10.68 2.16
C ARG A 549 1.78 -9.41 1.71
N ALA A 550 2.31 -9.42 0.48
CA ALA A 550 2.83 -8.21 -0.17
C ALA A 550 1.81 -7.07 -0.10
N LYS A 551 0.52 -7.36 -0.37
CA LYS A 551 -0.55 -6.37 -0.30
C LYS A 551 -0.71 -5.74 1.09
N VAL A 552 -0.59 -6.54 2.16
CA VAL A 552 -0.69 -6.03 3.55
C VAL A 552 0.52 -5.14 3.88
N CYS A 553 1.73 -5.62 3.62
CA CYS A 553 2.96 -4.87 3.86
C CYS A 553 2.99 -3.55 3.08
N TRP A 554 2.61 -3.56 1.79
CA TRP A 554 2.56 -2.36 0.96
C TRP A 554 1.49 -1.37 1.40
N ARG A 555 0.37 -1.85 1.96
CA ARG A 555 -0.67 -0.97 2.52
C ARG A 555 -0.19 -0.27 3.79
N ASP A 556 0.57 -0.96 4.64
CA ASP A 556 1.13 -0.38 5.87
C ASP A 556 2.19 0.69 5.51
N ILE A 557 3.07 0.42 4.54
CA ILE A 557 4.01 1.41 3.99
C ILE A 557 3.28 2.60 3.33
N ALA A 558 2.21 2.34 2.58
CA ALA A 558 1.41 3.40 1.97
C ALA A 558 0.77 4.32 3.03
N SER A 559 0.28 3.74 4.13
CA SER A 559 -0.22 4.52 5.26
C SER A 559 0.87 5.36 5.90
N ASP A 560 2.10 4.86 5.99
CA ASP A 560 3.23 5.62 6.54
C ASP A 560 3.60 6.80 5.64
N ILE A 561 3.68 6.61 4.32
CA ILE A 561 3.90 7.68 3.33
C ILE A 561 2.78 8.73 3.41
N GLN A 562 1.53 8.31 3.59
CA GLN A 562 0.38 9.22 3.73
C GLN A 562 0.47 10.13 4.96
N LYS A 563 0.97 9.60 6.08
CA LYS A 563 1.14 10.34 7.35
C LYS A 563 2.39 11.22 7.37
N SER A 564 3.36 10.96 6.50
CA SER A 564 4.60 11.74 6.43
C SER A 564 4.36 13.17 5.94
N ASN A 565 5.09 14.12 6.52
CA ASN A 565 5.15 15.53 6.11
C ASN A 565 6.56 15.95 5.65
N ILE A 566 7.42 14.98 5.32
CA ILE A 566 8.80 15.22 4.92
C ILE A 566 8.81 15.71 3.46
N ALA A 567 9.42 16.87 3.21
CA ALA A 567 9.73 17.30 1.85
C ALA A 567 10.89 16.46 1.31
N ILE A 568 10.77 16.00 0.07
CA ILE A 568 11.76 15.12 -0.56
C ILE A 568 12.32 15.85 -1.78
N TRP A 569 13.65 15.86 -1.91
CA TRP A 569 14.31 16.26 -3.13
C TRP A 569 13.86 15.35 -4.29
N PRO A 570 13.47 15.87 -5.47
CA PRO A 570 13.01 15.07 -6.62
C PRO A 570 14.15 14.29 -7.30
N ASP A 571 14.86 13.48 -6.52
CA ASP A 571 15.81 12.49 -7.00
C ASP A 571 15.07 11.31 -7.64
N ILE A 572 15.47 10.93 -8.86
CA ILE A 572 14.79 9.90 -9.63
C ILE A 572 14.85 8.53 -8.95
N ASP A 573 15.93 8.20 -8.25
CA ASP A 573 16.11 6.90 -7.61
C ASP A 573 15.28 6.81 -6.33
N VAL A 574 15.23 7.90 -5.57
CA VAL A 574 14.34 8.03 -4.40
C VAL A 574 12.87 7.93 -4.82
N VAL A 575 12.48 8.60 -5.90
CA VAL A 575 11.09 8.58 -6.38
C VAL A 575 10.73 7.24 -7.00
N LYS A 576 11.66 6.58 -7.71
CA LYS A 576 11.49 5.20 -8.15
C LYS A 576 11.29 4.26 -6.97
N ALA A 577 12.02 4.43 -5.87
CA ALA A 577 11.81 3.65 -4.66
C ALA A 577 10.37 3.82 -4.11
N PHE A 578 9.86 5.05 -4.00
CA PHE A 578 8.47 5.27 -3.57
C PHE A 578 7.44 4.77 -4.58
N SER A 579 7.77 4.78 -5.87
CA SER A 579 6.89 4.27 -6.93
C SER A 579 6.66 2.76 -6.85
N LEU A 580 7.57 2.02 -6.20
CA LEU A 580 7.37 0.59 -5.87
C LEU A 580 6.17 0.40 -4.94
N ALA A 581 5.92 1.34 -4.02
CA ALA A 581 4.73 1.29 -3.16
C ALA A 581 3.43 1.48 -3.95
N ILE A 582 3.43 2.34 -4.98
CA ILE A 582 2.28 2.49 -5.90
C ILE A 582 2.00 1.17 -6.62
N SER A 583 3.06 0.53 -7.13
CA SER A 583 3.00 -0.76 -7.82
C SER A 583 2.57 -1.91 -6.90
N GLY A 584 2.94 -1.85 -5.61
CA GLY A 584 2.69 -2.90 -4.63
C GLY A 584 1.25 -2.97 -4.10
N ILE A 585 0.53 -1.84 -4.01
CA ILE A 585 -0.85 -1.80 -3.47
C ILE A 585 -1.86 -2.47 -4.42
N ARG A 586 -1.65 -2.34 -5.74
CA ARG A 586 -2.53 -2.85 -6.81
C ARG A 586 -4.01 -2.50 -6.64
N SER A 587 -4.32 -1.39 -5.96
CA SER A 587 -5.70 -0.92 -5.72
C SER A 587 -6.00 0.29 -6.61
N PRO A 588 -7.04 0.22 -7.46
CA PRO A 588 -7.40 1.32 -8.35
C PRO A 588 -7.90 2.58 -7.62
N LEU A 589 -8.23 2.49 -6.33
CA LEU A 589 -8.65 3.62 -5.50
C LEU A 589 -7.52 4.23 -4.67
N GLU A 590 -6.67 3.38 -4.07
CA GLU A 590 -5.62 3.84 -3.15
C GLU A 590 -4.34 4.26 -3.88
N ALA A 591 -3.99 3.61 -5.00
CA ALA A 591 -2.79 3.94 -5.77
C ALA A 591 -2.77 5.39 -6.29
N PRO A 592 -3.87 5.95 -6.85
CA PRO A 592 -3.91 7.36 -7.23
C PRO A 592 -3.76 8.32 -6.04
N GLN A 593 -4.28 7.96 -4.87
CA GLN A 593 -4.18 8.80 -3.66
C GLN A 593 -2.74 8.85 -3.15
N LEU A 594 -2.07 7.70 -3.11
CA LEU A 594 -0.65 7.62 -2.76
C LEU A 594 0.21 8.39 -3.76
N ALA A 595 -0.03 8.22 -5.07
CA ALA A 595 0.69 8.95 -6.12
C ALA A 595 0.57 10.48 -5.95
N ARG A 596 -0.63 11.00 -5.63
CA ARG A 596 -0.83 12.42 -5.32
C ARG A 596 -0.07 12.86 -4.07
N LYS A 597 -0.06 12.03 -3.02
CA LYS A 597 0.69 12.33 -1.80
C LYS A 597 2.19 12.40 -2.10
N ILE A 598 2.75 11.44 -2.83
CA ILE A 598 4.17 11.43 -3.21
C ILE A 598 4.47 12.68 -4.06
N GLN A 599 3.62 13.04 -5.02
CA GLN A 599 3.80 14.31 -5.75
C GLN A 599 3.75 15.54 -4.84
N SER A 600 2.88 15.58 -3.83
CA SER A 600 2.75 16.74 -2.93
C SER A 600 3.95 16.97 -2.03
N ILE A 601 4.76 15.93 -1.79
CA ILE A 601 5.98 16.01 -0.98
C ILE A 601 7.23 16.24 -1.84
N LEU A 602 7.12 16.22 -3.17
CA LEU A 602 8.17 16.66 -4.10
C LEU A 602 8.29 18.18 -4.05
N GLY A 603 9.22 18.67 -3.24
CA GLY A 603 9.40 20.11 -3.04
C GLY A 603 10.84 20.57 -2.96
N GLY A 604 11.77 19.67 -2.59
CA GLY A 604 13.13 20.06 -2.19
C GLY A 604 13.14 21.06 -1.02
N THR A 605 14.28 21.21 -0.35
CA THR A 605 14.46 22.33 0.58
C THR A 605 14.81 23.61 -0.21
N PRO A 606 14.45 24.81 0.29
CA PRO A 606 14.80 26.06 -0.37
C PRO A 606 16.31 26.21 -0.64
N GLN A 607 17.16 25.66 0.23
CA GLN A 607 18.61 25.68 0.09
C GLN A 607 19.11 24.82 -1.08
N GLU A 608 18.55 23.63 -1.28
CA GLU A 608 18.90 22.78 -2.41
C GLU A 608 18.48 23.44 -3.73
N ILE A 609 17.28 24.00 -3.79
CA ILE A 609 16.79 24.70 -4.98
C ILE A 609 17.73 25.88 -5.34
N GLU A 610 18.26 26.58 -4.34
CA GLU A 610 19.20 27.69 -4.56
C GLU A 610 20.56 27.21 -5.10
N GLN A 611 21.06 26.05 -4.66
CA GLN A 611 22.37 25.51 -5.08
C GLN A 611 22.43 25.05 -6.54
N ILE A 612 21.39 24.34 -6.99
CA ILE A 612 21.31 23.76 -8.34
C ILE A 612 20.48 24.61 -9.29
N GLY A 613 19.72 25.56 -8.75
CA GLY A 613 18.93 26.50 -9.52
C GLY A 613 17.56 25.98 -9.92
N LEU A 614 16.64 26.93 -10.14
CA LEU A 614 15.24 26.65 -10.44
C LEU A 614 15.04 25.84 -11.73
N PHE A 615 15.89 26.03 -12.74
CA PHE A 615 15.77 25.32 -14.01
C PHE A 615 16.02 23.81 -13.84
N ASP A 616 17.13 23.43 -13.21
CA ASP A 616 17.52 22.03 -13.01
C ASP A 616 16.61 21.33 -12.00
N TYR A 617 16.11 22.06 -10.99
CA TYR A 617 15.03 21.58 -10.13
C TYR A 617 13.76 21.21 -10.94
N GLY A 618 13.38 22.04 -11.91
CA GLY A 618 12.25 21.74 -12.80
C GLY A 618 12.45 20.47 -13.62
N VAL A 619 13.66 20.26 -14.14
CA VAL A 619 14.03 19.02 -14.85
C VAL A 619 13.88 17.80 -13.94
N ALA A 620 14.44 17.87 -12.73
CA ALA A 620 14.38 16.79 -11.75
C ALA A 620 12.95 16.49 -11.31
N TRP A 621 12.16 17.52 -10.99
CA TRP A 621 10.76 17.40 -10.59
C TRP A 621 9.91 16.71 -11.68
N PHE A 622 10.08 17.10 -12.94
CA PHE A 622 9.31 16.50 -14.03
C PHE A 622 9.71 15.04 -14.27
N SER A 623 11.00 14.72 -14.20
CA SER A 623 11.51 13.35 -14.28
C SER A 623 10.95 12.45 -13.16
N ALA A 624 10.93 12.96 -11.92
CA ALA A 624 10.30 12.30 -10.78
C ALA A 624 8.79 12.08 -11.00
N SER A 625 8.07 13.10 -11.44
CA SER A 625 6.62 13.02 -11.71
C SER A 625 6.28 12.00 -12.79
N MET A 626 7.14 11.87 -13.81
CA MET A 626 7.04 10.86 -14.85
C MET A 626 7.17 9.43 -14.30
N ALA A 627 8.17 9.18 -13.44
CA ALA A 627 8.34 7.86 -12.81
C ALA A 627 7.11 7.44 -11.97
N ILE A 628 6.47 8.40 -11.30
CA ILE A 628 5.21 8.20 -10.57
C ILE A 628 4.08 7.82 -11.54
N GLN A 629 3.97 8.54 -12.66
CA GLN A 629 2.92 8.30 -13.67
C GLN A 629 3.09 6.93 -14.35
N GLU A 630 4.31 6.55 -14.73
CA GLU A 630 4.58 5.23 -15.33
C GLU A 630 4.19 4.10 -14.38
N SER A 631 4.53 4.22 -13.10
CA SER A 631 4.17 3.22 -12.08
C SER A 631 2.66 3.17 -11.82
N LEU A 632 1.97 4.31 -11.90
CA LEU A 632 0.52 4.36 -11.77
C LEU A 632 -0.17 3.72 -12.98
N GLN A 633 0.31 4.00 -14.21
CA GLN A 633 -0.24 3.46 -15.45
C GLN A 633 -0.21 1.93 -15.48
N ALA A 634 0.80 1.30 -14.87
CA ALA A 634 0.89 -0.15 -14.77
C ALA A 634 -0.19 -0.79 -13.86
N VAL A 635 -0.87 0.01 -13.03
CA VAL A 635 -1.76 -0.47 -11.97
C VAL A 635 -3.23 -0.10 -12.19
N VAL A 636 -3.51 1.02 -12.84
CA VAL A 636 -4.88 1.56 -13.00
C VAL A 636 -5.36 1.49 -14.45
N THR A 637 -6.67 1.61 -14.66
CA THR A 637 -7.24 1.69 -16.01
C THR A 637 -6.87 3.00 -16.70
N ASP A 638 -6.90 3.02 -18.04
CA ASP A 638 -6.57 4.20 -18.85
C ASP A 638 -7.41 5.44 -18.46
N ASP A 639 -8.68 5.25 -18.09
CA ASP A 639 -9.57 6.32 -17.65
C ASP A 639 -9.10 6.99 -16.34
N VAL A 640 -8.76 6.17 -15.34
CA VAL A 640 -8.27 6.67 -14.03
C VAL A 640 -6.91 7.35 -14.20
N PHE A 641 -6.04 6.78 -15.04
CA PHE A 641 -4.75 7.37 -15.36
C PHE A 641 -4.89 8.71 -16.08
N LYS A 642 -5.82 8.81 -17.03
CA LYS A 642 -6.14 10.06 -17.73
C LYS A 642 -6.68 11.13 -16.78
N GLU A 643 -7.57 10.75 -15.86
CA GLU A 643 -8.09 11.66 -14.84
C GLU A 643 -6.99 12.16 -13.89
N PHE A 644 -6.09 11.27 -13.46
CA PHE A 644 -4.93 11.65 -12.64
C PHE A 644 -4.04 12.67 -13.34
N ARG A 645 -3.69 12.42 -14.61
CA ARG A 645 -2.88 13.34 -15.42
C ARG A 645 -3.53 14.70 -15.56
N GLN A 646 -4.82 14.75 -15.89
CA GLN A 646 -5.56 16.01 -16.02
C GLN A 646 -5.62 16.81 -14.72
N LYS A 647 -5.58 16.14 -13.56
CA LYS A 647 -5.61 16.77 -12.24
C LYS A 647 -4.23 17.04 -11.65
N THR A 648 -3.15 16.69 -12.35
CA THR A 648 -1.78 16.98 -11.88
C THR A 648 -1.52 18.49 -12.05
N ILE A 649 -1.04 19.13 -10.98
CA ILE A 649 -0.79 20.57 -10.93
C ILE A 649 0.72 20.80 -10.82
N ILE A 650 1.28 21.63 -11.71
CA ILE A 650 2.68 22.05 -11.67
C ILE A 650 2.72 23.42 -10.99
N SER A 651 2.79 23.45 -9.66
CA SER A 651 2.90 24.69 -8.89
C SER A 651 4.37 25.08 -8.72
N LEU A 652 5.04 25.45 -9.82
CA LEU A 652 6.46 25.80 -9.84
C LEU A 652 6.69 27.21 -10.41
N ASN A 653 7.84 27.82 -10.09
CA ASN A 653 8.29 29.10 -10.65
C ASN A 653 8.43 29.02 -12.19
N SER A 654 8.26 30.14 -12.90
CA SER A 654 8.42 30.23 -14.36
C SER A 654 9.71 29.59 -14.89
N THR A 655 10.84 29.76 -14.19
CA THR A 655 12.13 29.16 -14.58
C THR A 655 12.13 27.63 -14.42
N ALA A 656 11.48 27.11 -13.39
CA ALA A 656 11.33 25.67 -13.18
C ALA A 656 10.35 25.04 -14.18
N ILE A 657 9.32 25.77 -14.61
CA ILE A 657 8.43 25.35 -15.70
C ILE A 657 9.21 25.19 -17.01
N LEU A 658 10.16 26.09 -17.31
CA LEU A 658 11.04 25.95 -18.48
C LEU A 658 11.95 24.70 -18.37
N GLY A 659 12.41 24.37 -17.17
CA GLY A 659 13.12 23.11 -16.90
C GLY A 659 12.25 21.87 -17.18
N CYS A 660 11.01 21.87 -16.69
CA CYS A 660 10.04 20.80 -16.98
C CYS A 660 9.80 20.67 -18.49
N ALA A 661 9.60 21.80 -19.17
CA ALA A 661 9.39 21.85 -20.61
C ALA A 661 10.60 21.31 -21.40
N HIS A 662 11.81 21.57 -20.92
CA HIS A 662 13.03 21.06 -21.54
C HIS A 662 13.12 19.54 -21.43
N HIS A 663 12.91 18.98 -20.25
CA HIS A 663 12.92 17.53 -20.06
C HIS A 663 11.81 16.87 -20.88
N CYS A 664 10.61 17.44 -20.88
CA CYS A 664 9.48 16.98 -21.68
C CYS A 664 9.80 16.95 -23.18
N ALA A 665 10.49 17.98 -23.70
CA ALA A 665 10.93 18.03 -25.09
C ALA A 665 11.97 16.94 -25.44
N GLN A 666 12.79 16.51 -24.49
CA GLN A 666 13.77 15.43 -24.69
C GLN A 666 13.13 14.04 -24.65
N SER A 667 12.14 13.82 -23.79
CA SER A 667 11.52 12.51 -23.58
C SER A 667 10.55 12.08 -24.70
N GLY A 668 10.02 13.03 -25.48
CA GLY A 668 9.24 12.80 -26.71
C GLY A 668 7.83 12.19 -26.56
N ASN A 669 7.56 11.49 -25.45
CA ASN A 669 6.32 10.74 -25.23
C ASN A 669 5.19 11.54 -24.55
N TYR A 670 5.50 12.74 -24.06
CA TYR A 670 4.57 13.54 -23.25
C TYR A 670 4.53 14.97 -23.77
N ARG A 671 3.38 15.63 -23.64
CA ARG A 671 3.28 17.09 -23.79
C ARG A 671 3.11 17.70 -22.42
N LEU A 672 3.75 18.85 -22.20
CA LEU A 672 3.61 19.58 -20.94
C LEU A 672 2.15 19.96 -20.64
N SER A 673 1.33 20.14 -21.68
CA SER A 673 -0.13 20.37 -21.57
C SER A 673 -0.92 19.17 -21.03
N ASP A 674 -0.40 17.94 -21.12
CA ASP A 674 -1.14 16.73 -20.75
C ASP A 674 -1.22 16.52 -19.24
N VAL A 675 -0.35 17.20 -18.49
CA VAL A 675 -0.14 17.02 -17.05
C VAL A 675 -0.35 18.32 -16.26
N HIS A 676 -1.05 19.31 -16.83
CA HIS A 676 -1.18 20.64 -16.22
C HIS A 676 -2.51 21.37 -16.50
N GLN A 677 -3.05 22.08 -15.48
CA GLN A 677 -4.29 22.88 -15.59
C GLN A 677 -4.30 24.25 -14.82
N THR A 678 -3.20 24.81 -14.31
CA THR A 678 -3.24 26.00 -13.41
C THR A 678 -2.49 27.26 -13.87
N GLN A 679 -2.81 28.39 -13.22
CA GLN A 679 -2.34 29.76 -13.52
C GLN A 679 -0.86 29.98 -13.20
N CYS A 680 0.02 29.85 -14.20
CA CYS A 680 1.32 30.53 -14.19
C CYS A 680 1.12 32.01 -14.56
N ASP A 681 1.88 32.91 -13.92
CA ASP A 681 2.00 34.29 -14.41
C ASP A 681 2.66 34.25 -15.80
N ARG A 682 1.86 34.52 -16.83
CA ARG A 682 2.28 34.43 -18.24
C ARG A 682 3.37 35.46 -18.56
N GLN A 683 3.35 36.63 -17.93
CA GLN A 683 4.38 37.66 -18.15
C GLN A 683 5.73 37.25 -17.58
N GLN A 684 5.75 36.64 -16.39
CA GLN A 684 6.99 36.11 -15.81
C GLN A 684 7.56 34.94 -16.63
N LEU A 685 6.69 34.09 -17.18
CA LEU A 685 7.10 32.99 -18.05
C LEU A 685 7.67 33.49 -19.39
N GLU A 686 7.06 34.51 -20.00
CA GLU A 686 7.61 35.19 -21.17
C GLU A 686 9.01 35.74 -20.90
N GLN A 687 9.18 36.49 -19.80
CA GLN A 687 10.48 37.07 -19.45
C GLN A 687 11.53 36.00 -19.16
N SER A 688 11.14 34.92 -18.48
CA SER A 688 12.04 33.78 -18.19
C SER A 688 12.46 33.07 -19.48
N PHE A 689 11.54 32.95 -20.46
CA PHE A 689 11.84 32.37 -21.76
C PHE A 689 12.79 33.26 -22.56
N ILE A 690 12.61 34.59 -22.55
CA ILE A 690 13.53 35.54 -23.18
C ILE A 690 14.93 35.44 -22.55
N ASN A 691 15.01 35.33 -21.22
CA ASN A 691 16.28 35.11 -20.53
C ASN A 691 16.94 33.78 -20.93
N LEU A 692 16.14 32.72 -21.14
CA LEU A 692 16.61 31.43 -21.63
C LEU A 692 17.13 31.52 -23.08
N VAL A 693 16.46 32.25 -23.97
CA VAL A 693 16.93 32.50 -25.34
C VAL A 693 18.30 33.19 -25.33
N ASN A 694 18.50 34.14 -24.43
CA ASN A 694 19.77 34.87 -24.32
C ASN A 694 20.91 34.05 -23.71
N SER A 695 20.62 33.17 -22.76
CA SER A 695 21.63 32.40 -22.00
C SER A 695 21.89 31.00 -22.58
N LYS A 696 20.85 30.28 -23.02
CA LYS A 696 20.91 28.91 -23.54
C LYS A 696 19.97 28.75 -24.77
N PRO A 697 20.31 29.35 -25.92
CA PRO A 697 19.45 29.44 -27.11
C PRO A 697 18.97 28.09 -27.67
N SER A 698 19.83 27.07 -27.68
CA SER A 698 19.48 25.72 -28.14
C SER A 698 18.42 25.04 -27.27
N ILE A 699 18.46 25.28 -25.96
CA ILE A 699 17.45 24.79 -25.01
C ILE A 699 16.13 25.51 -25.22
N ALA A 700 16.15 26.84 -25.41
CA ALA A 700 14.95 27.63 -25.66
C ALA A 700 14.18 27.14 -26.90
N LEU A 701 14.92 26.78 -27.96
CA LEU A 701 14.34 26.22 -29.18
C LEU A 701 13.57 24.92 -28.90
N ALA A 702 14.16 23.98 -28.13
CA ALA A 702 13.51 22.71 -27.78
C ALA A 702 12.25 22.93 -26.92
N VAL A 703 12.30 23.91 -26.02
CA VAL A 703 11.22 24.22 -25.07
C VAL A 703 10.00 24.84 -25.74
N LEU A 704 10.16 25.64 -26.80
CA LEU A 704 9.09 26.45 -27.40
C LEU A 704 7.82 25.64 -27.74
N ASN A 705 7.98 24.42 -28.26
CA ASN A 705 6.84 23.56 -28.63
C ASN A 705 6.01 23.11 -27.43
N GLN A 706 6.63 22.98 -26.26
CA GLN A 706 5.97 22.55 -25.03
C GLN A 706 5.19 23.69 -24.36
N LEU A 707 5.45 24.93 -24.74
CA LEU A 707 4.81 26.12 -24.14
C LEU A 707 3.50 26.54 -24.83
N SER A 708 3.03 25.83 -25.85
CA SER A 708 1.79 26.19 -26.57
C SER A 708 0.53 26.15 -25.71
N GLY A 709 0.53 25.41 -24.61
CA GLY A 709 -0.57 25.45 -23.63
C GLY A 709 -0.49 26.62 -22.63
N TYR A 710 0.68 27.26 -22.50
CA TYR A 710 0.93 28.33 -21.53
C TYR A 710 0.80 29.73 -22.14
N PHE A 711 1.24 29.89 -23.37
CA PHE A 711 1.19 31.15 -24.10
C PHE A 711 -0.11 31.29 -24.91
N SER A 712 -0.79 32.42 -24.73
CA SER A 712 -1.82 32.90 -25.65
C SER A 712 -1.17 33.43 -26.93
N ILE A 713 -2.01 33.67 -27.95
CA ILE A 713 -1.60 34.28 -29.21
C ILE A 713 -0.83 35.59 -28.97
N ASP A 714 -1.33 36.46 -28.08
CA ASP A 714 -0.67 37.74 -27.74
C ASP A 714 0.71 37.55 -27.11
N ASN A 715 0.90 36.48 -26.31
CA ASN A 715 2.19 36.18 -25.70
C ASN A 715 3.21 35.80 -26.80
N PHE A 716 2.80 35.02 -27.80
CA PHE A 716 3.64 34.67 -28.94
C PHE A 716 3.98 35.87 -29.82
N GLU A 717 3.04 36.81 -30.02
CA GLU A 717 3.30 38.06 -30.73
C GLU A 717 4.34 38.92 -30.01
N ARG A 718 4.26 39.06 -28.67
CA ARG A 718 5.28 39.76 -27.88
C ARG A 718 6.65 39.09 -27.95
N LEU A 719 6.69 37.76 -27.84
CA LEU A 719 7.94 37.01 -28.01
C LEU A 719 8.54 37.21 -29.41
N GLN A 720 7.70 37.23 -30.46
CA GLN A 720 8.17 37.52 -31.81
C GLN A 720 8.81 38.90 -31.89
N ILE A 721 8.19 39.93 -31.31
CA ILE A 721 8.74 41.30 -31.28
C ILE A 721 10.12 41.33 -30.59
N GLU A 722 10.26 40.67 -29.45
CA GLU A 722 11.53 40.62 -28.70
C GLU A 722 12.62 39.84 -29.44
N ILE A 723 12.30 38.68 -30.02
CA ILE A 723 13.23 37.89 -30.84
C ILE A 723 13.73 38.72 -32.03
N LEU A 724 12.81 39.42 -32.72
CA LEU A 724 13.15 40.28 -33.85
C LEU A 724 13.96 41.50 -33.43
N SER A 725 13.68 42.06 -32.25
CA SER A 725 14.50 43.13 -31.66
C SER A 725 15.94 42.67 -31.42
N ILE A 726 16.15 41.47 -30.88
CA ILE A 726 17.50 40.91 -30.68
C ILE A 726 18.23 40.74 -32.02
N LEU A 727 17.54 40.21 -33.04
CA LEU A 727 18.10 40.04 -34.39
C LEU A 727 18.40 41.39 -35.07
N LYS A 728 17.59 42.42 -34.82
CA LYS A 728 17.81 43.77 -35.37
C LYS A 728 18.95 44.51 -34.68
N THR A 729 19.24 44.21 -33.41
CA THR A 729 20.18 45.00 -32.61
C THR A 729 21.59 44.41 -32.52
N ASN A 730 21.73 43.08 -32.66
CA ASN A 730 23.02 42.41 -32.52
C ASN A 730 23.51 41.84 -33.86
N ALA A 731 24.70 42.25 -34.30
CA ALA A 731 25.38 41.64 -35.44
C ALA A 731 26.02 40.30 -35.02
N LEU A 732 25.23 39.22 -35.03
CA LEU A 732 25.62 37.86 -34.66
C LEU A 732 26.48 37.21 -35.76
N GLY A 733 27.68 37.76 -35.98
CA GLY A 733 28.54 37.41 -37.11
C GLY A 733 29.66 36.42 -36.81
N SER A 734 29.98 36.15 -35.54
CA SER A 734 31.08 35.26 -35.17
C SER A 734 30.65 33.78 -35.16
N ASN A 735 31.62 32.87 -35.16
CA ASN A 735 31.36 31.44 -34.97
C ASN A 735 30.82 31.13 -33.55
N GLU A 736 31.17 31.94 -32.54
CA GLU A 736 30.64 31.80 -31.17
C GLU A 736 29.14 32.19 -31.10
N ASP A 737 28.67 33.05 -32.00
CA ASP A 737 27.27 33.48 -32.10
C ASP A 737 26.37 32.50 -32.87
N GLU A 738 26.95 31.51 -33.56
CA GLU A 738 26.23 30.56 -34.41
C GLU A 738 25.02 29.90 -33.70
N PRO A 739 25.14 29.34 -32.48
CA PRO A 739 24.02 28.69 -31.82
C PRO A 739 22.89 29.67 -31.46
N LYS A 740 23.25 30.92 -31.15
CA LYS A 740 22.30 31.98 -30.80
C LYS A 740 21.55 32.46 -32.05
N ARG A 741 22.28 32.71 -33.15
CA ARG A 741 21.71 33.09 -34.45
C ARG A 741 20.76 32.01 -34.97
N ALA A 742 21.20 30.76 -34.97
CA ALA A 742 20.40 29.61 -35.41
C ALA A 742 19.10 29.48 -34.62
N ALA A 743 19.18 29.54 -33.29
CA ALA A 743 17.99 29.43 -32.44
C ALA A 743 17.03 30.62 -32.65
N LEU A 744 17.53 31.86 -32.75
CA LEU A 744 16.69 33.04 -32.95
C LEU A 744 15.94 32.99 -34.28
N LEU A 745 16.63 32.64 -35.38
CA LEU A 745 16.00 32.49 -36.69
C LEU A 745 14.96 31.37 -36.70
N GLN A 746 15.27 30.23 -36.08
CA GLN A 746 14.35 29.11 -36.03
C GLN A 746 13.14 29.37 -35.12
N ILE A 747 13.33 30.03 -33.96
CA ILE A 747 12.24 30.48 -33.09
C ILE A 747 11.36 31.49 -33.82
N ALA A 748 11.96 32.49 -34.47
CA ALA A 748 11.23 33.50 -35.25
C ALA A 748 10.38 32.86 -36.37
N LYS A 749 10.91 31.81 -37.03
CA LYS A 749 10.15 31.00 -37.99
C LYS A 749 9.02 30.24 -37.28
N MET A 750 9.31 29.49 -36.22
CA MET A 750 8.33 28.61 -35.54
C MET A 750 7.14 29.39 -34.98
N LEU A 751 7.36 30.63 -34.52
CA LEU A 751 6.31 31.51 -34.04
C LEU A 751 5.30 31.89 -35.13
N CYS A 752 5.67 31.84 -36.42
CA CYS A 752 4.76 32.04 -37.56
C CYS A 752 3.53 31.12 -37.51
N LEU A 753 3.69 29.89 -37.01
CA LEU A 753 2.60 28.92 -36.91
C LEU A 753 1.80 29.01 -35.59
N LYS A 754 2.30 29.76 -34.60
CA LYS A 754 1.75 29.81 -33.24
C LYS A 754 0.84 31.02 -32.97
N MET A 755 0.77 32.00 -33.89
CA MET A 755 0.00 33.25 -33.72
C MET A 755 -1.48 33.19 -34.17
N GLY A 756 -2.07 32.00 -34.29
CA GLY A 756 -3.52 31.82 -34.56
C GLY A 756 -4.00 32.21 -35.97
N ASP A 757 -5.24 32.70 -36.08
CA ASP A 757 -5.85 33.08 -37.36
C ASP A 757 -5.14 34.29 -37.99
N GLY A 758 -4.81 34.17 -39.28
CA GLY A 758 -4.03 35.20 -39.97
C GLY A 758 -2.57 35.29 -39.53
N ALA A 759 -2.05 34.30 -38.76
CA ALA A 759 -0.70 34.31 -38.21
C ALA A 759 0.39 34.61 -39.23
N LEU A 760 0.24 34.15 -40.48
CA LEU A 760 1.23 34.43 -41.52
C LEU A 760 1.26 35.91 -41.91
N GLU A 761 0.11 36.56 -42.07
CA GLU A 761 0.07 37.98 -42.42
C GLU A 761 0.57 38.86 -41.26
N LYS A 762 0.23 38.48 -40.02
CA LYS A 762 0.80 39.12 -38.82
C LYS A 762 2.31 38.92 -38.72
N TRP A 763 2.78 37.70 -38.93
CA TRP A 763 4.21 37.38 -38.97
C TRP A 763 4.93 38.20 -40.05
N LYS A 764 4.37 38.25 -41.26
CA LYS A 764 4.93 39.06 -42.35
C LYS A 764 5.02 40.52 -41.95
N ALA A 765 3.99 41.09 -41.34
CA ALA A 765 3.99 42.47 -40.87
C ALA A 765 5.08 42.73 -39.81
N LEU A 766 5.32 41.78 -38.90
CA LEU A 766 6.34 41.88 -37.86
C LEU A 766 7.78 41.72 -38.39
N VAL A 767 8.00 40.83 -39.36
CA VAL A 767 9.35 40.53 -39.88
C VAL A 767 9.77 41.46 -41.03
N LYS A 768 8.82 41.99 -41.82
CA LYS A 768 9.10 42.89 -42.97
C LYS A 768 10.05 44.06 -42.63
N PRO A 769 9.99 44.72 -41.46
CA PRO A 769 10.97 45.74 -41.09
C PRO A 769 12.44 45.27 -41.14
N LEU A 770 12.74 44.04 -40.72
CA LEU A 770 14.10 43.48 -40.75
C LEU A 770 14.61 43.18 -42.16
N THR A 771 13.69 43.04 -43.12
CA THR A 771 14.06 42.90 -44.55
C THR A 771 14.40 44.24 -45.17
N LEU A 772 13.68 45.30 -44.79
CA LEU A 772 13.86 46.65 -45.33
C LEU A 772 15.10 47.34 -44.77
N ASP A 773 15.39 47.13 -43.48
CA ASP A 773 16.61 47.64 -42.85
C ASP A 773 17.84 46.76 -43.11
N GLY A 774 17.62 45.59 -43.75
CA GLY A 774 18.62 44.61 -44.20
C GLY A 774 19.23 43.72 -43.10
N SER A 775 18.76 43.82 -41.85
CA SER A 775 19.22 42.98 -40.74
C SER A 775 19.10 41.48 -41.03
N LEU A 776 18.00 41.05 -41.67
CA LEU A 776 17.80 39.63 -42.00
C LEU A 776 18.78 39.13 -43.08
N ALA A 777 19.09 39.97 -44.07
CA ALA A 777 20.09 39.66 -45.09
C ALA A 777 21.50 39.56 -44.49
N LEU A 778 21.82 40.41 -43.51
CA LEU A 778 23.08 40.33 -42.77
C LEU A 778 23.25 38.97 -42.09
N HIS A 779 22.24 38.51 -41.35
CA HIS A 779 22.29 37.20 -40.67
C HIS A 779 22.36 36.03 -41.65
N ALA A 780 21.67 36.13 -42.80
CA ALA A 780 21.73 35.13 -43.85
C ALA A 780 23.15 34.99 -44.42
N ARG A 781 23.79 36.13 -44.74
CA ARG A 781 25.14 36.17 -45.27
C ARG A 781 26.19 35.74 -44.24
N ALA A 782 26.09 36.25 -43.01
CA ALA A 782 27.03 35.90 -41.94
C ALA A 782 27.01 34.39 -41.62
N ALA A 783 25.82 33.77 -41.62
CA ALA A 783 25.70 32.32 -41.48
C ALA A 783 26.36 31.57 -42.65
N SER A 784 26.18 32.07 -43.89
CA SER A 784 26.82 31.48 -45.07
C SER A 784 28.35 31.56 -45.00
N GLU A 785 28.90 32.70 -44.57
CA GLU A 785 30.34 32.91 -44.44
C GLU A 785 30.96 32.07 -43.30
N ALA A 786 30.19 31.81 -42.24
CA ALA A 786 30.58 30.93 -41.13
C ALA A 786 30.48 29.43 -41.45
N GLY A 787 29.89 29.05 -42.60
CA GLY A 787 29.65 27.65 -42.98
C GLY A 787 28.36 27.03 -42.41
N ASP A 788 27.53 27.82 -41.70
CA ASP A 788 26.22 27.42 -41.19
C ASP A 788 25.14 27.54 -42.29
N LYS A 789 25.13 26.55 -43.19
CA LYS A 789 24.18 26.48 -44.29
C LYS A 789 22.72 26.44 -43.82
N SER A 790 22.44 25.87 -42.64
CA SER A 790 21.08 25.72 -42.12
C SER A 790 20.47 27.07 -41.73
N SER A 791 21.17 27.88 -40.93
CA SER A 791 20.67 29.20 -40.54
C SER A 791 20.61 30.15 -41.73
N SER A 792 21.60 30.08 -42.62
CA SER A 792 21.59 30.88 -43.85
C SER A 792 20.37 30.54 -44.71
N ALA A 793 20.07 29.25 -44.89
CA ALA A 793 18.92 28.80 -45.66
C ALA A 793 17.59 29.21 -45.03
N GLN A 794 17.48 29.17 -43.71
CA GLN A 794 16.29 29.64 -42.99
C GLN A 794 16.05 31.14 -43.20
N ALA A 795 17.10 31.96 -43.07
CA ALA A 795 16.99 33.40 -43.28
C ALA A 795 16.69 33.75 -44.74
N VAL A 796 17.30 33.05 -45.71
CA VAL A 796 16.98 33.15 -47.14
C VAL A 796 15.53 32.78 -47.42
N ALA A 797 15.03 31.67 -46.86
CA ALA A 797 13.63 31.26 -47.01
C ALA A 797 12.66 32.32 -46.44
N MET A 798 13.00 32.94 -45.30
CA MET A 798 12.23 34.05 -44.73
C MET A 798 12.24 35.28 -45.66
N LEU A 799 13.39 35.66 -46.22
CA LEU A 799 13.49 36.75 -47.19
C LEU A 799 12.64 36.50 -48.43
N MET A 800 12.76 35.31 -49.04
CA MET A 800 11.95 34.92 -50.20
C MET A 800 10.44 34.94 -49.88
N ALA A 801 10.04 34.44 -48.71
CA ALA A 801 8.64 34.43 -48.30
C ALA A 801 8.03 35.83 -48.09
N LEU A 802 8.85 36.81 -47.68
CA LEU A 802 8.45 38.18 -47.37
C LEU A 802 8.43 39.12 -48.57
N GLN A 803 9.00 38.72 -49.70
CA GLN A 803 8.91 39.50 -50.93
C GLN A 803 7.47 39.54 -51.44
N ASP A 804 7.02 40.71 -51.91
CA ASP A 804 5.74 40.87 -52.60
C ASP A 804 5.90 40.63 -54.12
N SER A 805 7.11 40.80 -54.66
CA SER A 805 7.48 40.61 -56.07
C SER A 805 8.91 40.06 -56.19
N THR A 806 9.31 39.56 -57.35
CA THR A 806 10.68 39.10 -57.61
C THR A 806 11.69 40.19 -57.94
N LYS A 807 11.30 41.46 -57.74
CA LYS A 807 12.22 42.60 -57.82
C LYS A 807 13.27 42.54 -56.71
N PRO A 808 14.50 43.00 -56.96
CA PRO A 808 15.54 43.06 -55.94
C PRO A 808 15.10 43.94 -54.76
N TYR A 809 15.51 43.57 -53.55
CA TYR A 809 15.28 44.37 -52.36
C TYR A 809 15.99 45.73 -52.49
N PRO A 810 15.34 46.84 -52.04
CA PRO A 810 15.98 48.14 -52.03
C PRO A 810 17.20 48.12 -51.10
N ILE A 811 18.31 48.68 -51.56
CA ILE A 811 19.53 48.80 -50.77
C ILE A 811 19.34 49.89 -49.71
N PRO A 812 19.45 49.57 -48.40
CA PRO A 812 19.29 50.56 -47.33
C PRO A 812 20.49 51.54 -47.31
N SER A 813 20.25 52.78 -46.88
CA SER A 813 21.29 53.82 -46.87
C SER A 813 22.32 53.66 -45.75
N ASP A 814 21.89 53.26 -44.54
CA ASP A 814 22.75 52.89 -43.39
C ASP A 814 21.88 52.24 -42.28
N HIS A 815 22.45 51.29 -41.51
CA HIS A 815 21.75 50.66 -40.37
C HIS A 815 22.21 51.27 -39.03
N PRO A 816 21.29 51.75 -38.15
CA PRO A 816 21.66 52.51 -36.93
C PRO A 816 22.62 51.79 -35.97
N GLN A 817 22.64 50.45 -35.98
CA GLN A 817 23.46 49.66 -35.07
C GLN A 817 24.48 48.75 -35.77
N MET A 818 24.29 48.46 -37.07
CA MET A 818 25.10 47.49 -37.82
C MET A 818 25.91 48.14 -38.94
N GLY A 819 25.71 49.43 -39.18
CA GLY A 819 26.45 50.23 -40.16
C GLY A 819 26.26 49.75 -41.60
N SER A 820 27.25 50.03 -42.43
CA SER A 820 27.24 49.76 -43.87
C SER A 820 27.39 48.28 -44.26
N VAL A 821 27.68 47.38 -43.31
CA VAL A 821 27.84 45.93 -43.59
C VAL A 821 26.55 45.33 -44.16
N VAL A 822 25.41 45.90 -43.78
CA VAL A 822 24.09 45.48 -44.26
C VAL A 822 23.90 45.71 -45.76
N ILE A 823 24.53 46.73 -46.34
CA ILE A 823 24.49 47.03 -47.78
C ILE A 823 25.02 45.83 -48.58
N ALA A 824 26.18 45.33 -48.19
CA ALA A 824 26.84 44.22 -48.85
C ALA A 824 26.05 42.90 -48.66
N ALA A 825 25.30 42.77 -47.58
CA ALA A 825 24.46 41.60 -47.33
C ALA A 825 23.18 41.59 -48.16
N VAL A 826 22.51 42.74 -48.31
CA VAL A 826 21.34 42.87 -49.21
C VAL A 826 21.75 42.68 -50.66
N GLN A 827 22.92 43.20 -51.06
CA GLN A 827 23.45 42.99 -52.40
C GLN A 827 23.74 41.50 -52.67
N TRP A 828 24.42 40.82 -51.74
CA TRP A 828 24.65 39.37 -51.82
C TRP A 828 23.34 38.58 -52.00
N PHE A 829 22.28 38.93 -51.27
CA PHE A 829 20.99 38.24 -51.40
C PHE A 829 20.31 38.53 -52.75
N ASN A 830 20.38 39.77 -53.25
CA ASN A 830 19.85 40.12 -54.57
C ASN A 830 20.61 39.40 -55.69
N ASP A 831 21.94 39.29 -55.58
CA ASP A 831 22.77 38.52 -56.51
C ASP A 831 22.35 37.04 -56.49
N LEU A 832 22.24 36.45 -55.29
CA LEU A 832 21.77 35.07 -55.08
C LEU A 832 20.37 34.82 -55.69
N LEU A 833 19.44 35.77 -55.57
CA LEU A 833 18.11 35.66 -56.18
C LEU A 833 18.17 35.62 -57.72
N SER A 834 19.01 36.47 -58.31
CA SER A 834 19.11 36.63 -59.76
C SER A 834 19.94 35.53 -60.43
N GLU A 835 21.06 35.13 -59.81
CA GLU A 835 22.03 34.18 -60.37
C GLU A 835 21.77 32.74 -59.92
N GLY A 836 21.10 32.53 -58.77
CA GLY A 836 20.90 31.22 -58.17
C GLY A 836 22.17 30.68 -57.50
N THR A 837 22.19 29.38 -57.22
CA THR A 837 23.35 28.69 -56.62
C THR A 837 23.47 27.27 -57.12
N ASP A 838 24.70 26.73 -57.18
CA ASP A 838 24.95 25.33 -57.52
C ASP A 838 24.99 24.42 -56.28
N ASP A 839 24.87 24.97 -55.07
CA ASP A 839 24.86 24.20 -53.83
C ASP A 839 23.50 23.52 -53.61
N ALA A 840 23.39 22.27 -54.07
CA ALA A 840 22.19 21.45 -53.94
C ALA A 840 21.76 21.22 -52.47
N GLU A 841 22.71 21.12 -51.54
CA GLU A 841 22.40 20.97 -50.11
C GLU A 841 21.76 22.24 -49.56
N PHE A 842 22.28 23.41 -49.96
CA PHE A 842 21.72 24.69 -49.55
C PHE A 842 20.31 24.90 -50.11
N ILE A 843 20.06 24.57 -51.38
CA ILE A 843 18.72 24.60 -51.99
C ILE A 843 17.73 23.70 -51.23
N ALA A 844 18.16 22.49 -50.88
CA ALA A 844 17.34 21.55 -50.10
C ALA A 844 17.02 22.08 -48.69
N LEU A 845 17.97 22.73 -48.03
CA LEU A 845 17.73 23.38 -46.73
C LEU A 845 16.76 24.57 -46.84
N ILE A 846 16.85 25.37 -47.91
CA ILE A 846 15.90 26.47 -48.17
C ILE A 846 14.50 25.87 -48.40
N ALA A 847 14.37 24.87 -49.27
CA ALA A 847 13.11 24.18 -49.55
C ALA A 847 12.48 23.57 -48.28
N LYS A 848 13.29 23.00 -47.39
CA LYS A 848 12.86 22.49 -46.08
C LYS A 848 12.40 23.60 -45.12
N ALA A 849 12.94 24.81 -45.25
CA ALA A 849 12.59 25.94 -44.41
C ALA A 849 11.30 26.67 -44.87
N SER A 850 11.00 26.64 -46.17
CA SER A 850 9.87 27.31 -46.84
C SER A 850 8.40 26.89 -46.54
N PRO A 851 8.07 25.65 -46.09
CA PRO A 851 6.68 25.14 -46.08
C PRO A 851 5.67 26.01 -45.33
N ASP A 852 6.13 26.62 -44.24
CA ASP A 852 5.31 27.35 -43.28
C ASP A 852 5.25 28.87 -43.53
N LEU A 853 6.14 29.34 -44.41
CA LEU A 853 6.47 30.76 -44.56
C LEU A 853 5.71 31.43 -45.71
N SER A 854 5.26 30.68 -46.72
CA SER A 854 4.48 31.23 -47.82
C SER A 854 3.58 30.17 -48.46
N PRO A 855 2.35 30.50 -48.89
CA PRO A 855 1.47 29.58 -49.60
C PRO A 855 2.12 29.06 -50.87
N PHE A 856 1.86 27.80 -51.21
CA PHE A 856 2.42 27.17 -52.40
C PHE A 856 2.11 27.92 -53.71
N GLY A 857 0.95 28.58 -53.82
CA GLY A 857 0.60 29.40 -54.99
C GLY A 857 1.58 30.55 -55.25
N ASN A 858 2.17 31.14 -54.20
CA ASN A 858 3.21 32.16 -54.37
C ASN A 858 4.52 31.57 -54.89
N TRP A 859 4.87 30.36 -54.45
CA TRP A 859 6.03 29.64 -54.95
C TRP A 859 5.87 29.25 -56.43
N LEU A 860 4.67 28.79 -56.82
CA LEU A 860 4.35 28.52 -58.22
C LEU A 860 4.50 29.78 -59.09
N ARG A 861 3.88 30.89 -58.69
CA ARG A 861 3.93 32.15 -59.45
C ARG A 861 5.35 32.66 -59.69
N ARG A 862 6.24 32.48 -58.72
CA ARG A 862 7.61 33.05 -58.75
C ARG A 862 8.67 32.08 -59.26
N GLY A 863 8.37 30.78 -59.27
CA GLY A 863 9.30 29.73 -59.69
C GLY A 863 9.00 29.12 -61.06
N LEU A 864 7.74 29.14 -61.52
CA LEU A 864 7.40 28.69 -62.88
C LEU A 864 7.86 29.71 -63.92
N PRO A 865 8.20 29.28 -65.16
CA PRO A 865 8.68 30.18 -66.22
C PRO A 865 7.65 31.27 -66.56
N GLY A 866 8.03 32.54 -66.42
CA GLY A 866 7.18 33.71 -66.66
C GLY A 866 7.89 35.03 -66.35
N ASP A 867 7.19 36.16 -66.50
CA ASP A 867 7.77 37.52 -66.33
C ASP A 867 8.29 37.81 -64.91
N GLU A 868 7.80 37.10 -63.91
CA GLU A 868 8.22 37.22 -62.51
C GLU A 868 9.21 36.12 -62.08
N ALA A 869 9.65 35.23 -62.96
CA ALA A 869 10.49 34.09 -62.55
C ALA A 869 11.94 34.50 -62.24
N THR A 870 12.50 33.96 -61.15
CA THR A 870 13.92 34.10 -60.81
C THR A 870 14.58 32.74 -60.62
N ILE A 871 15.90 32.66 -60.85
CA ILE A 871 16.63 31.39 -60.88
C ILE A 871 16.53 30.68 -59.52
N LEU A 872 16.72 31.41 -58.40
CA LEU A 872 16.65 30.81 -57.08
C LEU A 872 15.25 30.29 -56.74
N TYR A 873 14.18 31.01 -57.06
CA TYR A 873 12.81 30.54 -56.83
C TYR A 873 12.50 29.29 -57.65
N ALA A 874 12.99 29.20 -58.88
CA ALA A 874 12.85 28.00 -59.71
C ALA A 874 13.60 26.80 -59.10
N GLN A 875 14.85 26.99 -58.66
CA GLN A 875 15.65 25.94 -58.01
C GLN A 875 14.98 25.42 -56.73
N VAL A 876 14.50 26.33 -55.87
CA VAL A 876 13.81 25.98 -54.61
C VAL A 876 12.44 25.35 -54.89
N LEU A 877 11.67 25.85 -55.86
CA LEU A 877 10.37 25.29 -56.23
C LEU A 877 10.52 23.83 -56.71
N ARG A 878 11.55 23.52 -57.51
CA ARG A 878 11.82 22.16 -57.98
C ARG A 878 12.03 21.19 -56.80
N GLU A 879 12.77 21.62 -55.78
CA GLU A 879 13.03 20.79 -54.60
C GLU A 879 11.81 20.70 -53.66
N ILE A 880 11.00 21.76 -53.55
CA ILE A 880 9.70 21.73 -52.86
C ILE A 880 8.75 20.72 -53.53
N ILE A 881 8.67 20.73 -54.87
CA ILE A 881 7.82 19.80 -55.63
C ILE A 881 8.32 18.36 -55.47
N ARG A 882 9.63 18.14 -55.39
CA ARG A 882 10.20 16.81 -55.16
C ARG A 882 9.87 16.24 -53.78
N THR A 883 9.90 17.09 -52.75
CA THR A 883 9.71 16.68 -51.35
C THR A 883 8.28 16.81 -50.85
N VAL A 884 7.44 17.58 -51.55
CA VAL A 884 6.01 17.86 -51.29
C VAL A 884 5.72 18.21 -49.82
N ASN A 885 6.64 18.94 -49.21
CA ASN A 885 6.53 19.36 -47.82
C ASN A 885 5.90 20.75 -47.77
N MET A 886 4.57 20.87 -47.84
CA MET A 886 3.87 22.16 -47.77
C MET A 886 2.72 22.10 -46.76
N THR A 887 2.68 23.05 -45.82
CA THR A 887 1.62 23.08 -44.79
C THR A 887 0.39 23.88 -45.23
N ARG A 888 0.53 24.76 -46.22
CA ARG A 888 -0.55 25.63 -46.72
C ARG A 888 -0.65 25.60 -48.23
N LEU A 889 -1.71 24.97 -48.73
CA LEU A 889 -1.91 24.78 -50.15
C LEU A 889 -3.34 25.11 -50.58
N ASN A 890 -3.46 25.86 -51.66
CA ASN A 890 -4.72 25.98 -52.40
C ASN A 890 -4.76 24.86 -53.44
N SER A 891 -5.53 23.82 -53.14
CA SER A 891 -5.58 22.60 -53.96
C SER A 891 -6.18 22.84 -55.34
N TYR A 892 -7.08 23.82 -55.47
CA TYR A 892 -7.61 24.22 -56.78
C TYR A 892 -6.55 24.92 -57.64
N GLU A 893 -5.86 25.93 -57.09
CA GLU A 893 -4.81 26.65 -57.83
C GLU A 893 -3.65 25.73 -58.22
N THR A 894 -3.28 24.82 -57.33
CA THR A 894 -2.19 23.85 -57.57
C THR A 894 -2.52 22.89 -58.70
N LEU A 895 -3.74 22.35 -58.71
CA LEU A 895 -4.20 21.45 -59.77
C LEU A 895 -4.46 22.21 -61.08
N GLY A 896 -4.89 23.46 -61.01
CA GLY A 896 -5.02 24.34 -62.17
C GLY A 896 -3.69 24.59 -62.87
N ALA A 897 -2.62 24.81 -62.10
CA ALA A 897 -1.26 24.99 -62.61
C ALA A 897 -0.55 23.67 -62.99
N TYR A 898 -1.21 22.51 -62.87
CA TYR A 898 -0.59 21.22 -63.12
C TYR A 898 0.10 21.06 -64.49
N PRO A 899 -0.45 21.56 -65.62
CA PRO A 899 0.22 21.46 -66.92
C PRO A 899 1.60 22.14 -66.90
N GLU A 900 1.67 23.34 -66.32
CA GLU A 900 2.90 24.12 -66.20
C GLU A 900 3.90 23.42 -65.26
N ILE A 901 3.40 22.87 -64.15
CA ILE A 901 4.19 22.07 -63.21
C ILE A 901 4.78 20.83 -63.91
N LYS A 902 3.97 20.08 -64.67
CA LYS A 902 4.43 18.89 -65.40
C LYS A 902 5.54 19.26 -66.39
N THR A 903 5.36 20.35 -67.14
CA THR A 903 6.39 20.84 -68.07
C THR A 903 7.66 21.32 -67.37
N PHE A 904 7.53 21.91 -66.18
CA PHE A 904 8.65 22.42 -65.39
C PHE A 904 9.50 21.32 -64.75
N ILE A 905 8.87 20.20 -64.36
CA ILE A 905 9.54 19.03 -63.80
C ILE A 905 10.25 18.24 -64.90
N GLY A 906 9.56 17.94 -66.01
CA GLY A 906 10.10 17.22 -67.18
C GLY A 906 10.42 15.72 -66.96
N ASP A 907 10.35 15.23 -65.73
CA ASP A 907 10.60 13.84 -65.31
C ASP A 907 9.30 13.17 -64.83
N ASP A 908 8.86 12.14 -65.54
CA ASP A 908 7.61 11.42 -65.26
C ASP A 908 7.62 10.73 -63.88
N GLU A 909 8.76 10.30 -63.34
CA GLU A 909 8.86 9.69 -62.00
C GLU A 909 8.64 10.72 -60.89
N VAL A 910 9.14 11.94 -61.09
CA VAL A 910 8.95 13.05 -60.15
C VAL A 910 7.51 13.58 -60.24
N VAL A 911 6.92 13.62 -61.44
CA VAL A 911 5.50 13.95 -61.64
C VAL A 911 4.59 12.93 -60.95
N PHE A 912 4.90 11.64 -61.07
CA PHE A 912 4.22 10.55 -60.36
C PHE A 912 4.29 10.73 -58.83
N THR A 913 5.50 11.00 -58.33
CA THR A 913 5.73 11.24 -56.89
C THR A 913 4.96 12.45 -56.39
N PHE A 914 4.95 13.53 -57.17
CA PHE A 914 4.18 14.73 -56.87
C PHE A 914 2.69 14.42 -56.74
N LEU A 915 2.09 13.75 -57.74
CA LEU A 915 0.68 13.34 -57.71
C LEU A 915 0.36 12.45 -56.51
N ARG A 916 1.19 11.44 -56.20
CA ARG A 916 0.95 10.59 -55.03
C ARG A 916 1.02 11.37 -53.73
N ASN A 917 1.87 12.38 -53.61
CA ASN A 917 1.93 13.17 -52.39
C ASN A 917 0.74 14.14 -52.25
N LEU A 918 0.14 14.60 -53.36
CA LEU A 918 -1.10 15.39 -53.33
C LEU A 918 -2.27 14.63 -52.69
N GLN A 919 -2.23 13.29 -52.65
CA GLN A 919 -3.28 12.46 -52.07
C GLN A 919 -3.53 12.75 -50.57
N ASN A 920 -2.50 13.21 -49.85
CA ASN A 920 -2.59 13.45 -48.41
C ASN A 920 -3.26 14.78 -48.05
N TRP A 921 -3.76 15.52 -49.04
CA TRP A 921 -4.20 16.90 -48.87
C TRP A 921 -5.72 17.07 -48.97
N ASN A 922 -6.22 18.16 -48.37
CA ASN A 922 -7.65 18.45 -48.35
C ASN A 922 -8.12 19.08 -49.69
N LEU A 923 -8.92 18.32 -50.44
CA LEU A 923 -9.54 18.75 -51.70
C LEU A 923 -10.89 19.45 -51.42
N SER A 924 -10.83 20.66 -50.89
CA SER A 924 -12.01 21.42 -50.44
C SER A 924 -12.95 21.87 -51.58
N PHE A 925 -12.48 21.89 -52.83
CA PHE A 925 -13.27 22.31 -54.00
C PHE A 925 -14.09 21.17 -54.63
N LYS A 926 -14.04 19.94 -54.10
CA LYS A 926 -14.59 18.72 -54.72
C LYS A 926 -16.09 18.72 -55.04
N SER A 927 -16.86 19.68 -54.52
CA SER A 927 -18.29 19.85 -54.78
C SER A 927 -18.62 21.03 -55.71
N ASP A 928 -17.62 21.81 -56.14
CA ASP A 928 -17.80 23.00 -56.97
C ASP A 928 -17.75 22.61 -58.46
N LYS A 929 -18.93 22.46 -59.07
CA LYS A 929 -19.10 22.06 -60.46
C LYS A 929 -18.31 22.96 -61.41
N ALA A 930 -18.28 24.29 -61.19
CA ALA A 930 -17.58 25.21 -62.08
C ALA A 930 -16.06 25.02 -62.06
N LYS A 931 -15.49 24.73 -60.89
CA LYS A 931 -14.05 24.47 -60.73
C LYS A 931 -13.62 23.11 -61.27
N LEU A 932 -14.48 22.09 -61.18
CA LEU A 932 -14.17 20.76 -61.73
C LEU A 932 -14.08 20.78 -63.26
N LEU A 933 -14.87 21.65 -63.92
CA LEU A 933 -14.88 21.81 -65.38
C LEU A 933 -13.59 22.43 -65.93
N THR A 934 -12.87 23.24 -65.14
CA THR A 934 -11.68 23.97 -65.62
C THR A 934 -10.39 23.13 -65.62
N PHE A 935 -10.41 21.93 -65.02
CA PHE A 935 -9.20 21.10 -64.94
C PHE A 935 -8.73 20.60 -66.31
N SER A 936 -7.41 20.61 -66.51
CA SER A 936 -6.79 20.22 -67.77
C SER A 936 -6.99 18.73 -68.10
N SER A 937 -7.01 18.40 -69.39
CA SER A 937 -7.09 17.00 -69.84
C SER A 937 -5.89 16.17 -69.41
N ILE A 938 -4.71 16.81 -69.37
CA ILE A 938 -3.44 16.19 -68.98
C ILE A 938 -3.51 15.75 -67.51
N LEU A 939 -4.01 16.61 -66.62
CA LEU A 939 -4.19 16.27 -65.20
C LEU A 939 -5.12 15.06 -65.03
N ILE A 940 -6.25 15.04 -65.72
CA ILE A 940 -7.24 13.97 -65.60
C ILE A 940 -6.65 12.64 -66.08
N ALA A 941 -5.95 12.66 -67.22
CA ALA A 941 -5.28 11.49 -67.77
C ALA A 941 -4.16 10.97 -66.85
N ASP A 942 -3.36 11.85 -66.26
CA ASP A 942 -2.27 11.44 -65.38
C ASP A 942 -2.78 10.94 -64.02
N ILE A 943 -3.79 11.57 -63.40
CA ILE A 943 -4.44 11.02 -62.19
C ILE A 943 -4.95 9.61 -62.49
N GLN A 944 -5.56 9.41 -63.64
CA GLN A 944 -6.12 8.13 -64.06
C GLN A 944 -5.05 7.05 -64.30
N ALA A 945 -3.97 7.39 -65.00
CA ALA A 945 -2.90 6.45 -65.31
C ALA A 945 -2.02 6.10 -64.09
N GLN A 946 -1.84 7.05 -63.17
CA GLN A 946 -0.77 7.00 -62.17
C GLN A 946 -1.23 7.13 -60.72
N ALA A 947 -2.44 7.60 -60.45
CA ALA A 947 -2.91 7.89 -59.10
C ALA A 947 -4.37 7.49 -58.85
N ALA A 948 -4.96 6.62 -59.69
CA ALA A 948 -6.34 6.15 -59.54
C ALA A 948 -6.54 5.27 -58.29
N ASP A 949 -5.47 4.67 -57.78
CA ASP A 949 -5.44 3.92 -56.51
C ASP A 949 -5.42 4.83 -55.26
N THR A 950 -5.28 6.14 -55.45
CA THR A 950 -5.12 7.13 -54.38
C THR A 950 -6.41 7.90 -54.09
N SER A 951 -6.41 8.70 -53.02
CA SER A 951 -7.52 9.60 -52.69
C SER A 951 -7.80 10.68 -53.75
N LEU A 952 -6.88 10.91 -54.71
CA LEU A 952 -7.14 11.77 -55.86
C LEU A 952 -8.23 11.21 -56.79
N ASN A 953 -8.53 9.92 -56.71
CA ASN A 953 -9.66 9.32 -57.42
C ASN A 953 -10.99 10.00 -57.09
N ILE A 954 -11.10 10.63 -55.91
CA ILE A 954 -12.29 11.43 -55.55
C ILE A 954 -12.53 12.56 -56.56
N ILE A 955 -11.49 13.11 -57.19
CA ILE A 955 -11.65 14.13 -58.25
C ILE A 955 -12.30 13.50 -59.48
N LEU A 956 -11.86 12.29 -59.87
CA LEU A 956 -12.45 11.54 -60.98
C LEU A 956 -13.90 11.14 -60.66
N GLU A 957 -14.18 10.66 -59.45
CA GLU A 957 -15.54 10.36 -58.98
C GLU A 957 -16.45 11.60 -58.95
N SER A 958 -15.92 12.75 -58.52
CA SER A 958 -16.65 14.02 -58.54
C SER A 958 -16.93 14.49 -59.96
N ILE A 959 -15.98 14.34 -60.89
CA ILE A 959 -16.18 14.60 -62.32
C ILE A 959 -17.24 13.64 -62.88
N ASP A 960 -17.16 12.35 -62.57
CA ASP A 960 -18.13 11.35 -62.99
C ASP A 960 -19.52 11.71 -62.46
N LYS A 961 -19.63 12.17 -61.21
CA LYS A 961 -20.90 12.64 -60.64
C LYS A 961 -21.42 13.90 -61.35
N VAL A 962 -20.56 14.83 -61.75
CA VAL A 962 -20.95 16.01 -62.54
C VAL A 962 -21.47 15.60 -63.91
N VAL A 963 -20.81 14.65 -64.56
CA VAL A 963 -21.22 14.10 -65.87
C VAL A 963 -22.53 13.32 -65.75
N LEU A 964 -22.64 12.41 -64.78
CA LEU A 964 -23.84 11.59 -64.54
C LEU A 964 -25.03 12.42 -64.03
N GLY A 965 -24.78 13.52 -63.33
CA GLY A 965 -25.81 14.41 -62.78
C GLY A 965 -26.20 15.57 -63.70
N ALA A 966 -25.64 15.64 -64.90
CA ALA A 966 -25.94 16.73 -65.83
C ALA A 966 -27.37 16.62 -66.38
N THR A 967 -28.08 17.76 -66.43
CA THR A 967 -29.45 17.82 -66.91
C THR A 967 -29.51 17.77 -68.44
N GLN A 968 -30.70 17.54 -69.00
CA GLN A 968 -30.90 17.58 -70.45
C GLN A 968 -30.48 18.93 -71.07
N GLU A 969 -30.82 20.05 -70.42
CA GLU A 969 -30.46 21.41 -70.89
C GLU A 969 -28.94 21.60 -70.91
N GLU A 970 -28.24 21.11 -69.88
CA GLU A 970 -26.78 21.19 -69.80
C GLU A 970 -26.11 20.34 -70.88
N TRP A 971 -26.66 19.17 -71.22
CA TRP A 971 -26.18 18.36 -72.33
C TRP A 971 -26.43 19.01 -73.70
N GLN A 972 -27.61 19.61 -73.91
CA GLN A 972 -27.91 20.36 -75.13
C GLN A 972 -26.93 21.52 -75.33
N GLN A 973 -26.65 22.27 -74.25
CA GLN A 973 -25.64 23.32 -74.27
C GLN A 973 -24.24 22.75 -74.53
N ALA A 974 -23.87 21.64 -73.90
CA ALA A 974 -22.57 21.01 -74.09
C ALA A 974 -22.31 20.54 -75.52
N PHE A 975 -23.32 19.97 -76.20
CA PHE A 975 -23.19 19.56 -77.60
C PHE A 975 -23.13 20.74 -78.57
N SER A 976 -23.95 21.76 -78.33
CA SER A 976 -24.00 22.94 -79.20
C SER A 976 -22.75 23.82 -79.07
N GLU A 977 -22.32 24.13 -77.85
CA GLU A 977 -21.15 24.99 -77.58
C GLU A 977 -19.82 24.24 -77.61
N GLN A 978 -19.84 22.90 -77.49
CA GLN A 978 -18.65 22.05 -77.35
C GLN A 978 -17.78 22.51 -76.18
N ASN A 979 -18.42 22.67 -75.02
CA ASN A 979 -17.84 23.20 -73.79
C ASN A 979 -17.15 22.10 -72.95
N ASP A 980 -16.68 22.46 -71.76
CA ASP A 980 -15.89 21.57 -70.91
C ASP A 980 -16.63 20.31 -70.45
N LEU A 981 -17.96 20.33 -70.35
CA LEU A 981 -18.73 19.13 -69.98
C LEU A 981 -18.58 18.03 -71.03
N LEU A 982 -18.61 18.41 -72.32
CA LEU A 982 -18.38 17.48 -73.42
C LEU A 982 -16.93 16.98 -73.43
N ARG A 983 -15.96 17.85 -73.17
CA ARG A 983 -14.54 17.49 -73.06
C ARG A 983 -14.32 16.42 -71.98
N LEU A 984 -14.90 16.62 -70.79
CA LEU A 984 -14.78 15.68 -69.68
C LEU A 984 -15.43 14.34 -69.99
N LEU A 985 -16.62 14.33 -70.62
CA LEU A 985 -17.27 13.09 -71.04
C LEU A 985 -16.35 12.28 -71.96
N ILE A 986 -15.80 12.90 -73.01
CA ILE A 986 -14.94 12.23 -73.98
C ILE A 986 -13.71 11.62 -73.27
N ILE A 987 -13.06 12.38 -72.38
CA ILE A 987 -11.88 11.89 -71.64
C ILE A 987 -12.24 10.71 -70.74
N ARG A 988 -13.32 10.82 -69.95
CA ARG A 988 -13.71 9.77 -69.02
C ARG A 988 -14.19 8.51 -69.74
N GLN A 989 -14.93 8.67 -70.83
CA GLN A 989 -15.47 7.55 -71.58
C GLN A 989 -14.40 6.76 -72.34
N LYS A 990 -13.32 7.40 -72.80
CA LYS A 990 -12.16 6.72 -73.41
C LYS A 990 -11.54 5.66 -72.50
N ASP A 991 -11.67 5.80 -71.18
CA ASP A 991 -11.01 4.93 -70.22
C ASP A 991 -11.99 4.07 -69.39
N THR A 992 -13.01 4.66 -68.76
CA THR A 992 -13.92 3.94 -67.85
C THR A 992 -15.25 3.55 -68.46
N ALA A 993 -15.47 3.84 -69.74
CA ALA A 993 -16.76 3.65 -70.43
C ALA A 993 -17.94 4.29 -69.66
N LEU A 994 -17.74 5.48 -69.10
CA LEU A 994 -18.76 6.22 -68.36
C LEU A 994 -19.96 6.56 -69.27
N THR A 995 -21.13 6.02 -68.94
CA THR A 995 -22.38 6.25 -69.69
C THR A 995 -23.31 7.21 -68.94
N PRO A 996 -23.63 8.39 -69.48
CA PRO A 996 -24.63 9.29 -68.90
C PRO A 996 -26.03 8.67 -68.81
N PRO A 997 -26.89 9.13 -67.88
CA PRO A 997 -28.28 8.70 -67.80
C PRO A 997 -29.04 8.91 -69.10
N VAL A 998 -29.69 7.84 -69.57
CA VAL A 998 -30.36 7.80 -70.88
C VAL A 998 -31.51 8.81 -70.96
N SER A 999 -32.22 9.06 -69.85
CA SER A 999 -33.37 9.95 -69.77
C SER A 999 -33.04 11.40 -70.13
N GLU A 1000 -31.86 11.87 -69.76
CA GLU A 1000 -31.39 13.24 -69.98
C GLU A 1000 -30.51 13.32 -71.25
N TYR A 1001 -29.68 12.30 -71.48
CA TYR A 1001 -28.68 12.28 -72.53
C TYR A 1001 -29.24 11.98 -73.92
N ARG A 1002 -30.16 11.02 -74.04
CA ARG A 1002 -30.75 10.63 -75.34
C ARG A 1002 -31.57 11.77 -75.97
N PRO A 1003 -32.45 12.48 -75.24
CA PRO A 1003 -33.19 13.60 -75.82
C PRO A 1003 -32.28 14.76 -76.23
N ALA A 1004 -31.19 15.03 -75.49
CA ALA A 1004 -30.21 16.03 -75.85
C ALA A 1004 -29.45 15.66 -77.13
N LEU A 1005 -29.07 14.38 -77.29
CA LEU A 1005 -28.45 13.87 -78.52
C LEU A 1005 -29.42 13.90 -79.72
N LEU A 1006 -30.69 13.58 -79.51
CA LEU A 1006 -31.74 13.67 -80.52
C LEU A 1006 -31.90 15.11 -81.01
N ASP A 1007 -31.99 16.07 -80.09
CA ASP A 1007 -32.10 17.49 -80.43
C ASP A 1007 -30.87 18.00 -81.19
N HIS A 1008 -29.66 17.61 -80.75
CA HIS A 1008 -28.44 17.96 -81.47
C HIS A 1008 -28.38 17.30 -82.87
N ALA A 1009 -28.71 16.01 -83.00
CA ALA A 1009 -28.75 15.30 -84.27
C ALA A 1009 -29.76 15.95 -85.25
N VAL A 1010 -30.96 16.28 -84.79
CA VAL A 1010 -31.98 16.98 -85.58
C VAL A 1010 -31.54 18.39 -85.95
N SER A 1011 -30.92 19.13 -85.03
CA SER A 1011 -30.37 20.46 -85.28
C SER A 1011 -29.25 20.42 -86.34
N LEU A 1012 -28.39 19.41 -86.27
CA LEU A 1012 -27.31 19.17 -87.21
C LEU A 1012 -27.86 18.81 -88.61
N LEU A 1013 -28.89 17.95 -88.68
CA LEU A 1013 -29.60 17.61 -89.91
C LEU A 1013 -30.32 18.81 -90.55
N LYS A 1014 -30.79 19.79 -89.76
CA LYS A 1014 -31.33 21.07 -90.26
C LYS A 1014 -30.24 22.06 -90.72
N GLY A 1015 -28.97 21.78 -90.45
CA GLY A 1015 -27.85 22.70 -90.67
C GLY A 1015 -27.72 23.81 -89.62
N GLY A 1016 -28.41 23.70 -88.48
CA GLY A 1016 -28.44 24.70 -87.40
C GLY A 1016 -27.23 24.66 -86.46
N THR A 1017 -26.51 23.54 -86.39
CA THR A 1017 -25.33 23.34 -85.53
C THR A 1017 -24.18 22.69 -86.31
N LYS A 1018 -22.93 23.06 -85.97
CA LYS A 1018 -21.70 22.52 -86.59
C LYS A 1018 -20.74 22.00 -85.52
N ILE A 1019 -20.14 20.84 -85.75
CA ILE A 1019 -19.10 20.27 -84.88
C ILE A 1019 -17.73 20.87 -85.25
N LYS A 1020 -17.19 21.76 -84.41
CA LYS A 1020 -15.92 22.48 -84.66
C LYS A 1020 -14.74 21.87 -83.88
N LYS A 1021 -15.01 21.39 -82.66
CA LYS A 1021 -14.09 20.75 -81.71
C LYS A 1021 -14.50 19.28 -81.58
N PHE A 1022 -13.53 18.41 -81.26
CA PHE A 1022 -13.75 16.98 -81.00
C PHE A 1022 -14.33 16.15 -82.16
N LYS A 1023 -14.27 16.63 -83.41
CA LYS A 1023 -14.85 15.95 -84.58
C LYS A 1023 -14.43 14.48 -84.70
N GLN A 1024 -13.14 14.18 -84.47
CA GLN A 1024 -12.60 12.81 -84.54
C GLN A 1024 -13.01 11.93 -83.37
N ASP A 1025 -13.33 12.55 -82.22
CA ASP A 1025 -13.72 11.85 -80.99
C ASP A 1025 -15.26 11.78 -80.85
N TRP A 1026 -16.03 12.27 -81.82
CA TRP A 1026 -17.49 12.37 -81.71
C TRP A 1026 -18.16 10.99 -81.64
N GLN A 1027 -17.53 9.97 -82.21
CA GLN A 1027 -18.02 8.60 -82.09
C GLN A 1027 -18.08 8.15 -80.62
N ILE A 1028 -17.16 8.61 -79.77
CA ILE A 1028 -17.17 8.31 -78.34
C ILE A 1028 -18.42 8.90 -77.69
N VAL A 1029 -18.80 10.13 -78.04
CA VAL A 1029 -20.04 10.78 -77.57
C VAL A 1029 -21.27 9.92 -77.89
N VAL A 1030 -21.32 9.32 -79.08
CA VAL A 1030 -22.40 8.41 -79.51
C VAL A 1030 -22.35 7.08 -78.76
N ASP A 1031 -21.16 6.53 -78.54
CA ASP A 1031 -20.95 5.29 -77.79
C ASP A 1031 -21.38 5.42 -76.31
N GLY A 1032 -21.50 6.65 -75.81
CA GLY A 1032 -21.94 6.94 -74.44
C GLY A 1032 -23.41 6.57 -74.22
N LEU A 1033 -24.15 6.49 -75.32
CA LEU A 1033 -25.46 5.89 -75.40
C LEU A 1033 -25.27 4.39 -75.68
N GLY A 1034 -25.61 3.49 -74.75
CA GLY A 1034 -25.45 2.04 -75.00
C GLY A 1034 -26.22 1.54 -76.24
N GLN A 1035 -25.75 0.45 -76.86
CA GLN A 1035 -26.23 -0.05 -78.17
C GLN A 1035 -27.76 -0.16 -78.32
N HIS A 1036 -28.48 -0.55 -77.27
CA HIS A 1036 -29.94 -0.61 -77.29
C HIS A 1036 -30.57 0.78 -77.50
N ASN A 1037 -30.07 1.77 -76.76
CA ASN A 1037 -30.57 3.15 -76.83
C ASN A 1037 -30.10 3.88 -78.08
N GLN A 1038 -28.96 3.50 -78.66
CA GLN A 1038 -28.56 3.95 -80.01
C GLN A 1038 -29.59 3.55 -81.06
N THR A 1039 -30.11 2.32 -80.97
CA THR A 1039 -31.15 1.84 -81.89
C THR A 1039 -32.46 2.60 -81.70
N THR A 1040 -32.83 2.92 -80.46
CA THR A 1040 -33.99 3.78 -80.17
C THR A 1040 -33.78 5.20 -80.70
N LEU A 1041 -32.61 5.80 -80.47
CA LEU A 1041 -32.26 7.12 -80.99
C LEU A 1041 -32.26 7.14 -82.52
N ALA A 1042 -31.77 6.09 -83.18
CA ALA A 1042 -31.83 5.96 -84.64
C ALA A 1042 -33.28 5.97 -85.15
N GLY A 1043 -34.18 5.26 -84.46
CA GLY A 1043 -35.62 5.31 -84.74
C GLY A 1043 -36.23 6.70 -84.49
N ASP A 1044 -35.90 7.35 -83.37
CA ASP A 1044 -36.40 8.69 -83.02
C ASP A 1044 -35.92 9.76 -84.02
N VAL A 1045 -34.65 9.69 -84.46
CA VAL A 1045 -34.09 10.58 -85.49
C VAL A 1045 -34.77 10.33 -86.84
N LEU A 1046 -34.95 9.07 -87.23
CA LEU A 1046 -35.64 8.69 -88.48
C LEU A 1046 -37.10 9.16 -88.49
N LEU A 1047 -37.81 9.06 -87.36
CA LEU A 1047 -39.15 9.62 -87.19
C LEU A 1047 -39.13 11.15 -87.28
N ALA A 1048 -38.15 11.81 -86.68
CA ALA A 1048 -38.02 13.26 -86.71
C ALA A 1048 -37.81 13.81 -88.14
N LEU A 1049 -37.24 13.01 -89.05
CA LEU A 1049 -37.10 13.37 -90.47
C LEU A 1049 -38.44 13.67 -91.16
N SER A 1050 -39.58 13.18 -90.66
CA SER A 1050 -40.90 13.51 -91.22
C SER A 1050 -41.28 14.98 -91.05
N ASN A 1051 -40.71 15.64 -90.04
CA ASN A 1051 -41.14 16.94 -89.56
C ASN A 1051 -40.08 18.03 -89.78
N ILE A 1052 -39.00 17.74 -90.50
CA ILE A 1052 -37.87 18.66 -90.71
C ILE A 1052 -37.46 18.67 -92.19
N VAL A 1053 -36.86 19.78 -92.62
CA VAL A 1053 -36.19 19.86 -93.93
C VAL A 1053 -34.71 19.57 -93.73
N VAL A 1054 -34.20 18.51 -94.33
CA VAL A 1054 -32.81 18.09 -94.20
C VAL A 1054 -31.89 18.98 -95.06
N ASN A 1055 -30.83 19.50 -94.46
CA ASN A 1055 -29.74 20.21 -95.13
C ASN A 1055 -28.66 19.23 -95.60
N ASP A 1056 -28.12 19.43 -96.80
CA ASP A 1056 -27.21 18.47 -97.42
C ASP A 1056 -25.83 18.39 -96.71
N GLU A 1057 -25.26 19.53 -96.29
CA GLU A 1057 -24.02 19.55 -95.48
C GLU A 1057 -24.25 18.93 -94.09
N GLY A 1058 -25.41 19.22 -93.49
CA GLY A 1058 -25.84 18.66 -92.22
C GLY A 1058 -25.96 17.14 -92.27
N LEU A 1059 -26.56 16.61 -93.34
CA LEU A 1059 -26.71 15.17 -93.55
C LEU A 1059 -25.36 14.45 -93.69
N LEU A 1060 -24.40 15.04 -94.41
CA LEU A 1060 -23.04 14.50 -94.52
C LEU A 1060 -22.32 14.47 -93.17
N LEU A 1061 -22.39 15.57 -92.41
CA LEU A 1061 -21.81 15.65 -91.07
C LEU A 1061 -22.48 14.67 -90.10
N PHE A 1062 -23.78 14.42 -90.25
CA PHE A 1062 -24.51 13.44 -89.45
C PHE A 1062 -23.98 12.04 -89.73
N ILE A 1063 -23.82 11.66 -91.00
CA ILE A 1063 -23.29 10.33 -91.36
C ILE A 1063 -21.85 10.15 -90.89
N GLU A 1064 -21.04 11.22 -90.93
CA GLU A 1064 -19.65 11.18 -90.48
C GLU A 1064 -19.53 11.04 -88.95
N CYS A 1065 -20.27 11.87 -88.19
CA CYS A 1065 -20.12 11.95 -86.73
C CYS A 1065 -21.07 11.02 -85.97
N TYR A 1066 -22.25 10.72 -86.51
CA TYR A 1066 -23.26 9.80 -85.97
C TYR A 1066 -23.32 8.49 -86.76
N ARG A 1067 -22.19 8.02 -87.27
CA ARG A 1067 -22.10 6.84 -88.16
C ARG A 1067 -22.86 5.62 -87.61
N GLU A 1068 -22.61 5.26 -86.35
CA GLU A 1068 -23.30 4.12 -85.70
C GLU A 1068 -24.83 4.31 -85.59
N ILE A 1069 -25.31 5.56 -85.43
CA ILE A 1069 -26.76 5.83 -85.41
C ILE A 1069 -27.33 5.73 -86.81
N ALA A 1070 -26.65 6.30 -87.81
CA ALA A 1070 -27.07 6.27 -89.21
C ALA A 1070 -27.16 4.82 -89.73
N ASP A 1071 -26.17 3.98 -89.40
CA ASP A 1071 -26.14 2.57 -89.80
C ASP A 1071 -27.23 1.71 -89.12
N ARG A 1072 -27.75 2.14 -87.96
CA ARG A 1072 -28.82 1.44 -87.20
C ARG A 1072 -30.22 1.91 -87.56
N MET A 1073 -30.37 2.92 -88.41
CA MET A 1073 -31.68 3.38 -88.85
C MET A 1073 -32.35 2.31 -89.70
N LYS A 1074 -33.59 1.95 -89.34
CA LYS A 1074 -34.41 1.03 -90.13
C LYS A 1074 -35.17 1.81 -91.19
N PHE A 1075 -34.51 2.12 -92.28
CA PHE A 1075 -35.08 2.98 -93.31
C PHE A 1075 -36.38 2.39 -93.90
N SER A 1076 -36.54 1.06 -93.88
CA SER A 1076 -37.74 0.33 -94.33
C SER A 1076 -39.02 0.63 -93.56
N GLU A 1077 -38.95 1.12 -92.31
CA GLU A 1077 -40.14 1.48 -91.54
C GLU A 1077 -40.80 2.77 -92.06
N TYR A 1078 -40.03 3.64 -92.75
CA TYR A 1078 -40.49 4.91 -93.31
C TYR A 1078 -40.03 5.14 -94.77
N PRO A 1079 -40.47 4.33 -95.74
CA PRO A 1079 -39.86 4.30 -97.07
C PRO A 1079 -39.85 5.64 -97.82
N ASN A 1080 -40.96 6.40 -97.74
CA ASN A 1080 -41.09 7.68 -98.42
C ASN A 1080 -40.14 8.76 -97.85
N ILE A 1081 -39.94 8.77 -96.54
CA ILE A 1081 -39.09 9.74 -95.84
C ILE A 1081 -37.63 9.39 -96.11
N SER A 1082 -37.26 8.12 -95.98
CA SER A 1082 -35.91 7.62 -96.25
C SER A 1082 -35.44 7.92 -97.67
N LEU A 1083 -36.29 7.68 -98.69
CA LEU A 1083 -35.96 8.02 -100.07
C LEU A 1083 -35.81 9.53 -100.28
N ASN A 1084 -36.79 10.33 -99.85
CA ASN A 1084 -36.85 11.76 -100.17
C ASN A 1084 -35.86 12.62 -99.35
N GLN A 1085 -35.70 12.35 -98.06
CA GLN A 1085 -34.92 13.19 -97.13
C GLN A 1085 -33.50 12.67 -96.88
N VAL A 1086 -33.18 11.43 -97.25
CA VAL A 1086 -31.85 10.83 -97.04
C VAL A 1086 -31.22 10.44 -98.37
N TYR A 1087 -31.75 9.42 -99.05
CA TYR A 1087 -31.06 8.84 -100.22
C TYR A 1087 -31.06 9.75 -101.46
N SER A 1088 -32.15 10.47 -101.76
CA SER A 1088 -32.19 11.46 -102.87
C SER A 1088 -31.15 12.56 -102.70
N LYS A 1089 -30.83 12.94 -101.45
CA LYS A 1089 -29.85 14.00 -101.15
C LYS A 1089 -28.42 13.46 -101.20
N LEU A 1090 -28.19 12.25 -100.71
CA LEU A 1090 -26.86 11.63 -100.71
C LEU A 1090 -26.42 11.21 -102.12
N ILE A 1091 -27.35 10.75 -102.97
CA ILE A 1091 -26.99 10.26 -104.31
C ILE A 1091 -26.49 11.38 -105.22
N VAL A 1092 -26.82 12.64 -104.90
CA VAL A 1092 -26.36 13.86 -105.58
C VAL A 1092 -25.07 14.41 -104.96
N SER A 1093 -24.64 13.89 -103.81
CA SER A 1093 -23.46 14.41 -103.12
C SER A 1093 -22.18 13.76 -103.66
N PRO A 1094 -21.17 14.54 -104.09
CA PRO A 1094 -19.86 14.03 -104.52
C PRO A 1094 -18.96 13.58 -103.35
N SER A 1095 -19.49 13.49 -102.12
CA SER A 1095 -18.72 13.13 -100.94
C SER A 1095 -18.39 11.63 -100.91
N PRO A 1096 -17.13 11.23 -100.64
CA PRO A 1096 -16.76 9.83 -100.40
C PRO A 1096 -17.57 9.18 -99.28
N ILE A 1097 -17.98 9.96 -98.26
CA ILE A 1097 -18.79 9.49 -97.13
C ILE A 1097 -20.21 9.14 -97.58
N ALA A 1098 -20.83 9.97 -98.42
CA ALA A 1098 -22.15 9.67 -99.00
C ALA A 1098 -22.08 8.43 -99.90
N THR A 1099 -20.98 8.31 -100.64
CA THR A 1099 -20.71 7.18 -101.53
C THR A 1099 -20.65 5.86 -100.77
N GLU A 1100 -19.79 5.78 -99.76
CA GLU A 1100 -19.64 4.60 -98.89
C GLU A 1100 -20.94 4.26 -98.15
N PHE A 1101 -21.71 5.28 -97.73
CA PHE A 1101 -22.99 5.07 -97.06
C PHE A 1101 -24.03 4.44 -98.01
N ILE A 1102 -24.21 4.99 -99.21
CA ILE A 1102 -25.15 4.46 -100.21
C ILE A 1102 -24.78 3.01 -100.57
N ASP A 1103 -23.50 2.75 -100.82
CA ASP A 1103 -23.04 1.42 -101.27
C ASP A 1103 -23.34 0.33 -100.23
N ARG A 1104 -23.25 0.66 -98.94
CA ARG A 1104 -23.61 -0.26 -97.85
C ARG A 1104 -25.12 -0.54 -97.76
N HIS A 1105 -25.96 0.42 -98.14
CA HIS A 1105 -27.43 0.32 -98.04
C HIS A 1105 -28.15 -0.03 -99.36
N LEU A 1106 -27.44 -0.37 -100.45
CA LEU A 1106 -28.06 -0.60 -101.77
C LEU A 1106 -29.19 -1.65 -101.76
N ASN A 1107 -29.03 -2.76 -101.04
CA ASN A 1107 -30.06 -3.80 -100.94
C ASN A 1107 -31.31 -3.29 -100.20
N GLU A 1108 -31.13 -2.40 -99.22
CA GLU A 1108 -32.22 -1.78 -98.48
C GLU A 1108 -32.94 -0.76 -99.37
N ILE A 1109 -32.20 0.06 -100.13
CA ILE A 1109 -32.77 1.00 -101.10
C ILE A 1109 -33.64 0.27 -102.15
N ASP A 1110 -33.20 -0.89 -102.64
CA ASP A 1110 -34.00 -1.73 -103.56
C ASP A 1110 -35.35 -2.13 -102.95
N ALA A 1111 -35.36 -2.54 -101.67
CA ALA A 1111 -36.59 -2.88 -100.94
C ALA A 1111 -37.48 -1.64 -100.71
N LEU A 1112 -36.88 -0.50 -100.36
CA LEU A 1112 -37.58 0.78 -100.18
C LEU A 1112 -38.34 1.23 -101.42
N LEU A 1113 -37.75 1.05 -102.61
CA LEU A 1113 -38.39 1.40 -103.87
C LEU A 1113 -39.61 0.53 -104.19
N MET A 1114 -39.73 -0.66 -103.59
CA MET A 1114 -40.93 -1.50 -103.71
C MET A 1114 -42.04 -1.06 -102.76
N ASP A 1115 -41.68 -0.62 -101.54
CA ASP A 1115 -42.63 -0.29 -100.47
C ASP A 1115 -43.04 1.20 -100.44
N ALA A 1116 -42.31 2.08 -101.15
CA ALA A 1116 -42.60 3.50 -101.23
C ALA A 1116 -43.78 3.86 -102.16
N SER A 1117 -44.38 5.03 -101.95
CA SER A 1117 -45.42 5.57 -102.83
C SER A 1117 -44.86 5.84 -104.23
N ASN A 1118 -45.72 5.75 -105.23
CA ASN A 1118 -45.35 6.02 -106.63
C ASN A 1118 -44.73 7.43 -106.80
N GLU A 1119 -45.16 8.42 -105.99
CA GLU A 1119 -44.63 9.77 -106.00
C GLU A 1119 -43.18 9.83 -105.49
N SER A 1120 -42.90 9.26 -104.31
CA SER A 1120 -41.54 9.22 -103.75
C SER A 1120 -40.58 8.40 -104.60
N ARG A 1121 -41.04 7.25 -105.13
CA ARG A 1121 -40.26 6.43 -106.06
C ARG A 1121 -39.96 7.16 -107.37
N GLY A 1122 -40.95 7.86 -107.93
CA GLY A 1122 -40.79 8.67 -109.13
C GLY A 1122 -39.75 9.78 -108.94
N ALA A 1123 -39.87 10.55 -107.85
CA ALA A 1123 -38.93 11.63 -107.52
C ALA A 1123 -37.50 11.14 -107.28
N PHE A 1124 -37.31 10.01 -106.61
CA PHE A 1124 -36.00 9.39 -106.41
C PHE A 1124 -35.35 8.96 -107.74
N ILE A 1125 -36.13 8.29 -108.61
CA ILE A 1125 -35.65 7.88 -109.95
C ILE A 1125 -35.33 9.10 -110.82
N GLU A 1126 -36.14 10.16 -110.76
CA GLU A 1126 -35.90 11.41 -111.48
C GLU A 1126 -34.63 12.12 -110.99
N THR A 1127 -34.34 12.06 -109.68
CA THR A 1127 -33.11 12.60 -109.08
C THR A 1127 -31.85 11.88 -109.57
N ILE A 1128 -31.93 10.58 -109.86
CA ILE A 1128 -30.83 9.81 -110.48
C ILE A 1128 -30.71 10.10 -111.98
N LYS A 1129 -31.84 10.31 -112.68
CA LYS A 1129 -31.88 10.65 -114.10
C LYS A 1129 -31.33 12.05 -114.38
N SER A 1130 -31.61 13.01 -113.50
CA SER A 1130 -31.21 14.41 -113.67
C SER A 1130 -29.71 14.66 -113.47
N GLN A 1131 -28.95 13.68 -113.00
CA GLN A 1131 -27.49 13.79 -112.89
C GLN A 1131 -26.78 13.60 -114.22
N SER A 1132 -25.95 14.57 -114.58
CA SER A 1132 -25.13 14.55 -115.79
C SER A 1132 -23.84 13.75 -115.58
N ILE A 1133 -23.52 12.87 -116.52
CA ILE A 1133 -22.28 12.08 -116.55
C ILE A 1133 -21.15 13.01 -117.01
N SER A 1134 -20.42 13.64 -116.09
CA SER A 1134 -19.29 14.51 -116.44
C SER A 1134 -17.91 13.95 -116.05
N ASP A 1135 -17.82 13.01 -115.10
CA ASP A 1135 -16.55 12.42 -114.63
C ASP A 1135 -16.51 10.89 -114.78
N ARG A 1136 -15.38 10.35 -115.28
CA ARG A 1136 -15.23 8.93 -115.69
C ARG A 1136 -15.35 7.92 -114.53
N GLN A 1137 -15.01 8.31 -113.30
CA GLN A 1137 -15.12 7.43 -112.12
C GLN A 1137 -16.53 7.37 -111.53
N ASP A 1138 -17.28 8.47 -111.58
CA ASP A 1138 -18.68 8.49 -111.14
C ASP A 1138 -19.64 7.97 -112.23
N ALA A 1139 -19.21 8.01 -113.50
CA ALA A 1139 -19.95 7.48 -114.64
C ALA A 1139 -20.28 5.98 -114.48
N ASP A 1140 -19.27 5.15 -114.22
CA ASP A 1140 -19.46 3.69 -114.08
C ASP A 1140 -20.39 3.35 -112.90
N ARG A 1141 -20.26 4.11 -111.81
CA ARG A 1141 -21.10 3.95 -110.61
C ARG A 1141 -22.54 4.40 -110.84
N LEU A 1142 -22.76 5.55 -111.48
CA LEU A 1142 -24.09 6.05 -111.83
C LEU A 1142 -24.78 5.10 -112.82
N ILE A 1143 -24.01 4.54 -113.77
CA ILE A 1143 -24.47 3.51 -114.71
C ILE A 1143 -24.89 2.23 -113.96
N ASP A 1144 -24.08 1.77 -113.00
CA ASP A 1144 -24.42 0.58 -112.21
C ASP A 1144 -25.62 0.80 -111.29
N LEU A 1145 -25.78 1.99 -110.70
CA LEU A 1145 -26.99 2.37 -109.95
C LEU A 1145 -28.23 2.44 -110.85
N ARG A 1146 -28.12 3.04 -112.05
CA ARG A 1146 -29.22 3.09 -113.04
C ARG A 1146 -29.64 1.70 -113.51
N LYS A 1147 -28.67 0.81 -113.78
CA LYS A 1147 -28.93 -0.60 -114.12
C LYS A 1147 -29.62 -1.34 -112.98
N ARG A 1148 -29.12 -1.18 -111.76
CA ARG A 1148 -29.63 -1.87 -110.56
C ARG A 1148 -31.08 -1.50 -110.26
N PHE A 1149 -31.42 -0.21 -110.32
CA PHE A 1149 -32.79 0.26 -110.09
C PHE A 1149 -33.70 0.18 -111.32
N ARG A 1150 -33.27 -0.50 -112.39
CA ARG A 1150 -34.02 -0.74 -113.63
C ARG A 1150 -34.54 0.55 -114.28
N ILE A 1151 -33.71 1.59 -114.25
CA ILE A 1151 -33.98 2.85 -114.92
C ILE A 1151 -33.65 2.64 -116.39
N THR A 1152 -34.66 2.50 -117.25
CA THR A 1152 -34.48 2.44 -118.70
C THR A 1152 -34.10 3.82 -119.21
N ASP A 1153 -32.85 3.97 -119.67
CA ASP A 1153 -32.39 5.12 -120.44
C ASP A 1153 -32.84 4.92 -121.90
N ASP A 1154 -33.79 5.73 -122.37
CA ASP A 1154 -34.16 5.82 -123.80
C ASP A 1154 -33.03 6.46 -124.67
N THR A 1155 -31.83 6.63 -124.12
CA THR A 1155 -30.71 7.37 -124.71
C THR A 1155 -29.42 6.56 -124.87
N LEU A 1156 -29.44 5.24 -124.72
CA LEU A 1156 -28.25 4.38 -124.88
C LEU A 1156 -28.05 3.78 -126.30
N GLU A 1157 -28.75 4.28 -127.32
CA GLU A 1157 -28.55 3.85 -128.72
C GLU A 1157 -27.75 4.84 -129.61
N GLU A 1158 -27.36 6.04 -129.15
CA GLU A 1158 -26.70 7.03 -130.03
C GLU A 1158 -25.23 7.38 -129.74
N GLU A 1159 -24.58 6.82 -128.72
CA GLU A 1159 -23.13 7.07 -128.48
C GLU A 1159 -22.26 5.81 -128.51
N ARG A 1160 -22.65 4.81 -129.32
CA ARG A 1160 -21.75 3.72 -129.76
C ARG A 1160 -21.03 3.99 -131.07
N ASP A 1161 -21.38 5.05 -131.79
CA ASP A 1161 -20.79 5.39 -133.10
C ASP A 1161 -19.83 6.59 -133.00
N GLY A 1162 -18.81 6.46 -132.15
CA GLY A 1162 -17.75 7.45 -131.95
C GLY A 1162 -16.33 6.86 -131.86
N GLU A 1163 -16.12 5.63 -132.36
CA GLU A 1163 -14.77 5.12 -132.60
C GLU A 1163 -14.22 5.70 -133.91
N ASN A 1164 -13.26 6.63 -133.81
CA ASN A 1164 -12.01 6.68 -134.59
C ASN A 1164 -11.45 8.11 -134.66
N ASN A 1165 -10.47 8.43 -133.79
CA ASN A 1165 -9.23 9.11 -134.18
C ASN A 1165 -8.37 9.51 -132.97
N TYR A 1166 -7.28 8.79 -132.72
CA TYR A 1166 -5.87 9.26 -132.73
C TYR A 1166 -4.96 8.28 -131.95
N PRO A 1167 -3.67 8.15 -132.33
CA PRO A 1167 -2.82 7.02 -131.97
C PRO A 1167 -1.87 7.30 -130.78
N ALA A 1168 -1.25 6.20 -130.34
CA ALA A 1168 -0.26 6.04 -129.28
C ALA A 1168 0.93 7.03 -129.25
N LYS A 1169 1.42 7.37 -128.04
CA LYS A 1169 2.77 7.01 -127.51
C LYS A 1169 3.21 7.84 -126.28
N ASN A 1170 3.89 7.12 -125.37
CA ASN A 1170 5.07 7.46 -124.56
C ASN A 1170 4.97 8.54 -123.46
N GLU A 1171 5.40 8.20 -122.23
CA GLU A 1171 6.63 8.65 -121.53
C GLU A 1171 6.64 10.17 -121.32
N GLU A 1172 6.88 10.75 -120.14
CA GLU A 1172 8.03 10.57 -119.25
C GLU A 1172 7.87 11.50 -118.02
N ALA A 1173 8.42 11.08 -116.89
CA ALA A 1173 8.97 11.83 -115.75
C ALA A 1173 8.58 13.32 -115.50
N LYS A 1174 7.94 13.60 -114.35
CA LYS A 1174 8.56 14.12 -113.11
C LYS A 1174 7.54 14.32 -112.00
#